data_AF-A0A4Q4V0R1-F1
#
_entry.id   AF-A0A4Q4V0R1-F1
#
_cell.length_a   1.000
_cell.length_b   1.000
_cell.length_c   1.000
_cell.angle_alpha   90.00
_cell.angle_beta   90.00
_cell.angle_gamma   90.00
#
_symmetry.space_group_name_H-M   'P 1'
#
loop_
_entity.id
_entity.type
_entity.pdbx_description
1 polymer ?
#
loop_
_entity_poly.entity_id
_entity_poly.type
_entity_poly.pdbx_seq_one_letter_code
_entity_poly.pdbx_strand_id
1 'polypeptide(L)'
;MQSFTLVLFGVLVVGVAVIHFIKAYQELNKPDKIPGPTLLPYIGRVHDLPITFMWLKFKEWADRYSGTNGFYLTDMLGTKFLIVTDEKVAEELLVKRAKYNSDRPMVRSLFDSKSTYGSMEYLPLMGKNQYWARQRRLTHAYLTGASNAQYYGVMYHEAKRWLARLIEKPDDFAFSLEDMASKIMCQLTWDDPSLSEYCTVSAWGLLTQMSPAGPITNVLTPLWHLPFAINPWKIAERKRHDEQQAWWMERLLTVQRKMKSGQQRPCFTRQFLEEKKTSISGDYEASCVLGMLALVGIFTIAGPLSYWLVSMVHHPEWQVKVQKEIDEVCKGRLPTLDDTPRLPTLRACIKETMRWRPNVPTGVAHEMEEDDVYRGYVLAKGTRILPLDWAFLRNPVKYPEPESFRPERWLEPGWPTYKEPLSVHPTIKGMTSFGWGQRQCLGQSLTQDELIVACGALSWCFNLKPKKDPVTGCDLPVPVDRSNSLLIIKPDPFQMVFEPRSQARKEEALKLWAESESNDSYERREFLRSRNLPGGNVGELSAGQKLAMTEVGNVGEPRPMRRLGTANEIEVVLTTPSTSLRSLDYYLSMAISPEAVVGTTVALSFVLLGNAITQSFMGVPALLVDFPPPTSPDHGPRTLLLGRQWPVFWKVGNVFFRPISTIGIFGYAYSSWAAATQGPNGSLGDWRIYAVSSLCHLITVVHSAINMQPINEKIDALRQPKDHVDPAEAENLLRKWIKGNTVRLITPVVAGSLALWQALKAR
;
A
#
# COMPACT_ATOMS: atom_id res chain seq x y z
N MET A 1 7.17 -41.06 -39.55
CA MET A 1 7.28 -41.71 -38.23
C MET A 1 5.89 -42.15 -37.81
N GLN A 2 5.69 -43.41 -37.41
CA GLN A 2 4.35 -43.98 -37.20
C GLN A 2 3.65 -43.35 -35.98
N SER A 3 2.35 -43.06 -36.08
CA SER A 3 1.53 -42.45 -35.03
C SER A 3 1.63 -43.20 -33.69
N PHE A 4 1.86 -44.50 -33.73
CA PHE A 4 2.12 -45.34 -32.57
C PHE A 4 3.37 -44.91 -31.78
N THR A 5 4.48 -44.58 -32.45
CA THR A 5 5.72 -44.13 -31.81
C THR A 5 5.54 -42.79 -31.10
N LEU A 6 4.77 -41.87 -31.69
CA LEU A 6 4.47 -40.57 -31.07
C LEU A 6 3.57 -40.72 -29.83
N VAL A 7 2.58 -41.61 -29.88
CA VAL A 7 1.74 -41.93 -28.72
C VAL A 7 2.59 -42.55 -27.62
N LEU A 8 3.46 -43.52 -27.94
CA LEU A 8 4.31 -44.20 -26.97
C LEU A 8 5.35 -43.26 -26.35
N PHE A 9 5.93 -42.36 -27.15
CA PHE A 9 6.79 -41.29 -26.66
C PHE A 9 6.04 -40.30 -25.76
N GLY A 10 4.82 -39.89 -26.14
CA GLY A 10 3.97 -39.04 -25.33
C GLY A 10 3.62 -39.65 -23.97
N VAL A 11 3.24 -40.94 -23.96
CA VAL A 11 2.98 -41.70 -22.73
C VAL A 11 4.25 -41.79 -21.87
N LEU A 12 5.42 -42.03 -22.47
CA LEU A 12 6.69 -42.05 -21.74
C LEU A 12 7.02 -40.69 -21.11
N VAL A 13 6.90 -39.59 -21.86
CA VAL A 13 7.16 -38.23 -21.36
C VAL A 13 6.21 -37.88 -20.21
N VAL A 14 4.92 -38.17 -20.36
CA VAL A 14 3.93 -37.97 -19.29
C VAL A 14 4.25 -38.84 -18.08
N GLY A 15 4.57 -40.13 -18.29
CA GLY A 15 4.95 -41.04 -17.22
C GLY A 15 6.19 -40.56 -16.46
N VAL A 16 7.22 -40.11 -17.16
CA VAL A 16 8.43 -39.52 -16.55
C VAL A 16 8.10 -38.25 -15.79
N ALA A 17 7.28 -37.35 -16.34
CA ALA A 17 6.86 -36.13 -15.67
C ALA A 17 6.08 -36.42 -14.38
N VAL A 18 5.15 -37.39 -14.42
CA VAL A 18 4.38 -37.83 -13.24
C VAL A 18 5.29 -38.43 -12.17
N ILE A 19 6.25 -39.28 -12.55
CA ILE A 19 7.21 -39.86 -11.59
C ILE A 19 8.06 -38.76 -10.95
N HIS A 20 8.58 -37.80 -11.73
CA HIS A 20 9.33 -36.67 -11.20
C HIS A 20 8.48 -35.81 -10.26
N PHE A 21 7.22 -35.56 -10.63
CA PHE A 21 6.29 -34.81 -9.79
C PHE A 21 6.00 -35.53 -8.47
N ILE A 22 5.72 -36.84 -8.49
CA ILE A 22 5.48 -37.63 -7.28
C ILE A 22 6.71 -37.63 -6.38
N LYS A 23 7.91 -37.87 -6.93
CA LYS A 23 9.17 -37.83 -6.16
C LYS A 23 9.39 -36.45 -5.54
N ALA A 24 9.24 -35.38 -6.31
CA ALA A 24 9.37 -34.02 -5.80
C ALA A 24 8.32 -33.71 -4.72
N TYR A 25 7.08 -34.16 -4.89
CA TYR A 25 6.01 -33.99 -3.90
C TYR A 25 6.32 -34.74 -2.60
N GLN A 26 6.79 -35.98 -2.68
CA GLN A 26 7.18 -36.77 -1.51
C GLN A 26 8.36 -36.13 -0.78
N GLU A 27 9.40 -35.69 -1.50
CA GLU A 27 10.58 -35.04 -0.92
C GLU A 27 10.27 -33.70 -0.23
N LEU A 28 9.38 -32.89 -0.82
CA LEU A 28 8.98 -31.60 -0.25
C LEU A 28 8.16 -31.72 1.03
N ASN A 29 7.41 -32.82 1.19
CA ASN A 29 6.42 -32.99 2.25
C ASN A 29 6.78 -34.12 3.23
N LYS A 30 8.07 -34.46 3.36
CA LYS A 30 8.51 -35.48 4.32
C LYS A 30 8.23 -35.04 5.78
N PRO A 31 7.87 -35.97 6.68
CA PRO A 31 7.56 -35.64 8.08
C PRO A 31 8.71 -35.04 8.90
N ASP A 32 9.97 -35.27 8.48
CA ASP A 32 11.18 -34.75 9.14
C ASP A 32 11.52 -33.30 8.73
N LYS A 33 10.81 -32.74 7.75
CA LYS A 33 10.95 -31.33 7.35
C LYS A 33 10.32 -30.39 8.38
N ILE A 34 10.63 -29.11 8.23
CA ILE A 34 9.99 -28.06 9.01
C ILE A 34 8.46 -28.15 8.82
N PRO A 35 7.66 -28.12 9.91
CA PRO A 35 6.21 -28.17 9.79
C PRO A 35 5.68 -27.07 8.87
N GLY A 36 4.60 -27.36 8.14
CA GLY A 36 4.03 -26.43 7.18
C GLY A 36 2.89 -27.03 6.36
N PRO A 37 2.17 -26.19 5.59
CA PRO A 37 1.16 -26.68 4.68
C PRO A 37 1.78 -27.51 3.55
N THR A 38 1.01 -28.49 3.06
CA THR A 38 1.43 -29.36 1.95
C THR A 38 1.75 -28.54 0.70
N LEU A 39 2.98 -28.68 0.22
CA LEU A 39 3.53 -27.95 -0.92
C LEU A 39 3.35 -28.74 -2.21
N LEU A 40 3.00 -28.04 -3.29
CA LEU A 40 3.09 -28.58 -4.64
C LEU A 40 4.48 -28.29 -5.23
N PRO A 41 5.11 -29.25 -5.93
CA PRO A 41 6.36 -29.01 -6.64
C PRO A 41 6.31 -27.75 -7.52
N TYR A 42 7.37 -26.93 -7.47
CA TYR A 42 7.57 -25.68 -8.24
C TYR A 42 6.62 -24.51 -7.91
N ILE A 43 5.40 -24.80 -7.46
CA ILE A 43 4.36 -23.80 -7.16
C ILE A 43 4.37 -23.41 -5.66
N GLY A 44 4.66 -24.37 -4.79
CA GLY A 44 4.52 -24.22 -3.35
C GLY A 44 3.06 -24.25 -2.91
N ARG A 45 2.65 -23.32 -2.04
CA ARG A 45 1.27 -23.18 -1.54
C ARG A 45 0.59 -21.87 -1.94
N VAL A 46 1.12 -21.17 -2.95
CA VAL A 46 0.59 -19.86 -3.36
C VAL A 46 -0.87 -19.91 -3.84
N HIS A 47 -1.34 -21.04 -4.39
CA HIS A 47 -2.71 -21.21 -4.89
C HIS A 47 -3.80 -21.23 -3.80
N ASP A 48 -3.40 -21.45 -2.54
CA ASP A 48 -4.28 -21.44 -1.36
C ASP A 48 -4.12 -20.15 -0.54
N LEU A 49 -3.36 -19.17 -1.05
CA LEU A 49 -3.12 -17.90 -0.38
C LEU A 49 -3.97 -16.80 -1.03
N PRO A 50 -4.99 -16.26 -0.33
CA PRO A 50 -5.79 -15.17 -0.88
C PRO A 50 -4.94 -13.89 -0.96
N ILE A 51 -5.18 -13.10 -2.01
CA ILE A 51 -4.50 -11.81 -2.19
C ILE A 51 -5.00 -10.77 -1.17
N THR A 52 -6.24 -10.88 -0.73
CA THR A 52 -6.84 -10.06 0.34
C THR A 52 -6.76 -10.80 1.67
N PHE A 53 -6.55 -10.05 2.76
CA PHE A 53 -6.54 -10.58 4.14
C PHE A 53 -5.59 -11.77 4.36
N MET A 54 -4.48 -11.84 3.64
CA MET A 54 -3.58 -13.00 3.63
C MET A 54 -3.04 -13.41 5.01
N TRP A 55 -2.94 -12.46 5.95
CA TRP A 55 -2.52 -12.74 7.33
C TRP A 55 -3.48 -13.66 8.08
N LEU A 56 -4.77 -13.68 7.71
CA LEU A 56 -5.74 -14.62 8.27
C LEU A 56 -5.42 -16.04 7.83
N LYS A 57 -5.04 -16.23 6.57
CA LYS A 57 -4.60 -17.54 6.08
C LYS A 57 -3.29 -17.98 6.73
N PHE A 58 -2.36 -17.04 6.95
CA PHE A 58 -1.15 -17.34 7.71
C PHE A 58 -1.45 -17.72 9.16
N LYS A 59 -2.46 -17.12 9.79
CA LYS A 59 -2.92 -17.50 11.13
C LYS A 59 -3.61 -18.86 11.15
N GLU A 60 -4.46 -19.17 10.17
CA GLU A 60 -5.08 -20.48 10.00
C GLU A 60 -4.01 -21.59 9.91
N TRP A 61 -2.97 -21.37 9.11
CA TRP A 61 -1.84 -22.29 9.01
C TRP A 61 -1.00 -22.33 10.30
N ALA A 62 -0.82 -21.20 10.98
CA ALA A 62 -0.13 -21.17 12.28
C ALA A 62 -0.83 -22.09 13.30
N ASP A 63 -2.15 -22.01 13.38
CA ASP A 63 -2.95 -22.80 14.33
C ASP A 63 -2.85 -24.30 14.04
N ARG A 64 -2.60 -24.68 12.78
CA ARG A 64 -2.46 -26.07 12.39
C ARG A 64 -1.03 -26.61 12.49
N TYR A 65 -0.03 -25.80 12.13
CA TYR A 65 1.32 -26.29 11.87
C TYR A 65 2.39 -25.76 12.83
N SER A 66 2.19 -24.62 13.51
CA SER A 66 3.22 -24.08 14.41
C SER A 66 3.48 -24.97 15.62
N GLY A 67 2.43 -25.61 16.14
CA GLY A 67 2.50 -26.47 17.33
C GLY A 67 3.32 -25.85 18.47
N THR A 68 4.14 -26.65 19.13
CA THR A 68 5.07 -26.21 20.18
C THR A 68 6.34 -25.55 19.63
N ASN A 69 6.57 -25.60 18.32
CA ASN A 69 7.75 -25.00 17.70
C ASN A 69 7.65 -23.47 17.66
N GLY A 70 6.42 -22.93 17.56
CA GLY A 70 6.17 -21.49 17.51
C GLY A 70 6.43 -20.87 16.12
N PHE A 71 6.62 -21.68 15.09
CA PHE A 71 6.76 -21.26 13.69
C PHE A 71 6.44 -22.42 12.73
N TYR A 72 6.21 -22.09 11.47
CA TYR A 72 6.10 -23.05 10.37
C TYR A 72 6.73 -22.50 9.08
N LEU A 73 7.00 -23.36 8.11
CA LEU A 73 7.56 -23.00 6.80
C LEU A 73 6.51 -23.17 5.69
N THR A 74 6.46 -22.23 4.76
CA THR A 74 5.75 -22.39 3.50
C THR A 74 6.62 -21.95 2.32
N ASP A 75 6.30 -22.40 1.12
CA ASP A 75 6.97 -22.01 -0.12
C ASP A 75 5.95 -21.35 -1.06
N MET A 76 6.36 -20.29 -1.76
CA MET A 76 5.57 -19.62 -2.79
C MET A 76 6.46 -19.34 -3.98
N LEU A 77 6.25 -20.07 -5.07
CA LEU A 77 7.02 -19.94 -6.32
C LEU A 77 8.55 -19.97 -6.08
N GLY A 78 9.01 -20.88 -5.23
CA GLY A 78 10.43 -21.08 -4.91
C GLY A 78 10.97 -20.14 -3.83
N THR A 79 10.17 -19.20 -3.32
CA THR A 79 10.54 -18.36 -2.18
C THR A 79 10.05 -19.00 -0.89
N LYS A 80 10.97 -19.24 0.06
CA LYS A 80 10.67 -19.82 1.37
C LYS A 80 10.28 -18.75 2.37
N PHE A 81 9.21 -18.99 3.11
CA PHE A 81 8.71 -18.11 4.16
C PHE A 81 8.64 -18.88 5.48
N LEU A 82 9.43 -18.46 6.45
CA LEU A 82 9.35 -18.90 7.83
C LEU A 82 8.38 -17.97 8.58
N ILE A 83 7.18 -18.47 8.86
CA ILE A 83 6.15 -17.71 9.57
C ILE A 83 6.34 -17.93 11.07
N VAL A 84 6.69 -16.88 11.79
CA VAL A 84 6.96 -16.92 13.22
C VAL A 84 5.73 -16.45 13.99
N THR A 85 5.28 -17.27 14.93
CA THR A 85 3.98 -17.11 15.64
C THR A 85 4.12 -17.04 17.15
N ASP A 86 5.33 -17.26 17.68
CA ASP A 86 5.69 -17.07 19.08
C ASP A 86 6.71 -15.94 19.25
N GLU A 87 6.50 -15.08 20.26
CA GLU A 87 7.36 -13.92 20.53
C GLU A 87 8.79 -14.32 20.94
N LYS A 88 8.98 -15.44 21.64
CA LYS A 88 10.31 -15.91 22.05
C LYS A 88 11.11 -16.37 20.83
N VAL A 89 10.45 -17.03 19.87
CA VAL A 89 11.07 -17.40 18.60
C VAL A 89 11.48 -16.15 17.81
N ALA A 90 10.62 -15.12 17.77
CA ALA A 90 10.96 -13.85 17.13
C ALA A 90 12.16 -13.17 17.81
N GLU A 91 12.22 -13.17 19.15
CA GLU A 91 13.37 -12.66 19.91
C GLU A 91 14.66 -13.46 19.61
N GLU A 92 14.60 -14.78 19.62
CA GLU A 92 15.74 -15.66 19.33
C GLU A 92 16.29 -15.42 17.92
N LEU A 93 15.42 -15.37 16.90
CA LEU A 93 15.83 -15.22 15.51
C LEU A 93 16.20 -13.77 15.14
N LEU A 94 15.39 -12.79 15.54
CA LEU A 94 15.49 -11.40 15.04
C LEU A 94 16.24 -10.45 15.99
N VAL A 95 16.49 -10.87 17.24
CA VAL A 95 17.27 -10.09 18.21
C VAL A 95 18.59 -10.79 18.52
N LYS A 96 18.55 -12.02 19.07
CA LYS A 96 19.76 -12.74 19.48
C LYS A 96 20.61 -13.17 18.29
N ARG A 97 19.97 -13.50 17.16
CA ARG A 97 20.61 -13.87 15.88
C ARG A 97 20.51 -12.78 14.81
N ALA A 98 20.29 -11.53 15.20
CA ALA A 98 20.08 -10.41 14.27
C ALA A 98 21.23 -10.18 13.26
N LYS A 99 22.46 -10.62 13.60
CA LYS A 99 23.63 -10.45 12.72
C LYS A 99 23.39 -10.97 11.30
N TYR A 100 22.66 -12.07 11.15
CA TYR A 100 22.39 -12.73 9.86
C TYR A 100 20.91 -12.83 9.51
N ASN A 101 20.00 -12.49 10.44
CA ASN A 101 18.55 -12.62 10.27
C ASN A 101 17.81 -11.26 10.19
N SER A 102 18.54 -10.14 10.11
CA SER A 102 17.95 -8.80 10.12
C SER A 102 17.99 -8.08 8.76
N ASP A 103 18.36 -8.75 7.68
CA ASP A 103 18.28 -8.17 6.34
C ASP A 103 16.83 -8.03 5.85
N ARG A 104 16.60 -7.28 4.77
CA ARG A 104 15.29 -7.12 4.13
C ARG A 104 15.25 -7.87 2.80
N PRO A 105 14.13 -8.56 2.49
CA PRO A 105 13.96 -9.15 1.17
C PRO A 105 13.74 -8.07 0.12
N MET A 106 14.12 -8.38 -1.13
CA MET A 106 13.84 -7.50 -2.25
C MET A 106 12.33 -7.41 -2.49
N VAL A 107 11.79 -6.20 -2.45
CA VAL A 107 10.45 -5.90 -2.92
C VAL A 107 10.54 -5.75 -4.43
N ARG A 108 10.05 -6.77 -5.15
CA ARG A 108 10.29 -6.91 -6.59
C ARG A 108 9.79 -5.70 -7.37
N SER A 109 8.64 -5.16 -7.00
CA SER A 109 8.02 -4.04 -7.72
C SER A 109 8.57 -2.67 -7.33
N LEU A 110 9.68 -2.60 -6.58
CA LEU A 110 10.41 -1.37 -6.32
C LEU A 110 11.78 -1.45 -6.99
N PHE A 111 12.25 -0.33 -7.55
CA PHE A 111 13.61 -0.28 -8.06
C PHE A 111 14.62 -0.40 -6.91
N ASP A 112 15.55 -1.34 -7.09
CA ASP A 112 16.75 -1.50 -6.27
C ASP A 112 16.54 -1.60 -4.75
N SER A 113 15.33 -1.96 -4.28
CA SER A 113 14.98 -2.00 -2.85
C SER A 113 15.93 -2.84 -1.98
N LYS A 114 16.64 -3.78 -2.61
CA LYS A 114 17.69 -4.60 -1.99
C LYS A 114 18.95 -4.59 -2.85
N SER A 115 19.81 -3.60 -2.62
CA SER A 115 21.06 -3.43 -3.34
C SER A 115 22.25 -3.44 -2.40
N THR A 116 23.22 -4.30 -2.72
CA THR A 116 24.54 -4.33 -2.06
C THR A 116 25.34 -3.05 -2.35
N TYR A 117 25.09 -2.40 -3.49
CA TYR A 117 25.82 -1.21 -3.95
C TYR A 117 25.04 0.11 -3.79
N GLY A 118 23.73 0.07 -3.53
CA GLY A 118 23.00 1.22 -2.99
C GLY A 118 21.63 1.52 -3.58
N SER A 119 20.57 1.11 -2.87
CA SER A 119 19.38 1.95 -2.75
C SER A 119 19.43 2.61 -1.39
N MET A 120 19.27 3.93 -1.40
CA MET A 120 19.22 4.79 -0.24
C MET A 120 17.82 5.38 -0.04
N GLU A 121 16.82 4.87 -0.76
CA GLU A 121 15.54 5.58 -0.93
C GLU A 121 14.53 5.27 0.18
N TYR A 122 14.43 3.99 0.58
CA TYR A 122 13.34 3.51 1.44
C TYR A 122 13.87 2.83 2.70
N LEU A 123 14.28 3.62 3.71
CA LEU A 123 14.88 3.16 4.97
C LEU A 123 14.24 1.89 5.60
N PRO A 124 12.90 1.75 5.71
CA PRO A 124 12.30 0.57 6.33
C PRO A 124 12.46 -0.72 5.50
N LEU A 125 12.57 -0.58 4.17
CA LEU A 125 12.62 -1.67 3.20
C LEU A 125 14.05 -1.99 2.74
N MET A 126 14.98 -1.09 2.99
CA MET A 126 16.36 -1.17 2.56
C MET A 126 17.06 -2.42 3.13
N GLY A 127 17.68 -3.20 2.25
CA GLY A 127 18.62 -4.26 2.65
C GLY A 127 19.80 -3.71 3.48
N LYS A 128 20.56 -4.59 4.12
CA LYS A 128 21.82 -4.19 4.77
C LYS A 128 22.79 -3.66 3.72
N ASN A 129 23.11 -2.37 3.82
CA ASN A 129 24.08 -1.71 2.97
C ASN A 129 24.75 -0.54 3.72
N GLN A 130 25.64 0.17 3.05
CA GLN A 130 26.39 1.29 3.64
C GLN A 130 25.54 2.50 4.07
N TYR A 131 24.32 2.65 3.51
CA TYR A 131 23.42 3.78 3.77
C TYR A 131 22.54 3.53 4.99
N TRP A 132 22.04 2.30 5.15
CA TRP A 132 21.03 1.96 6.16
C TRP A 132 21.41 2.42 7.58
N ALA A 133 22.63 2.12 8.02
CA ALA A 133 23.08 2.47 9.37
C ALA A 133 23.18 3.99 9.58
N ARG A 134 23.54 4.75 8.54
CA ARG A 134 23.70 6.21 8.57
C ARG A 134 22.33 6.89 8.62
N GLN A 135 21.42 6.50 7.73
CA GLN A 135 20.05 6.99 7.73
C GLN A 135 19.30 6.63 9.01
N ARG A 136 19.47 5.42 9.53
CA ARG A 136 18.86 5.00 10.79
C ARG A 136 19.35 5.85 11.97
N ARG A 137 20.66 6.14 12.02
CA ARG A 137 21.24 7.02 13.05
C ARG A 137 20.69 8.44 12.97
N LEU A 138 20.62 9.02 11.76
CA LEU A 138 20.04 10.34 11.53
C LEU A 138 18.58 10.39 11.98
N THR A 139 17.78 9.41 11.53
CA THR A 139 16.36 9.30 11.87
C THR A 139 16.14 9.20 13.38
N HIS A 140 16.95 8.38 14.07
CA HIS A 140 16.88 8.26 15.52
C HIS A 140 17.19 9.59 16.22
N ALA A 141 18.23 10.30 15.78
CA ALA A 141 18.59 11.60 16.34
C ALA A 141 17.48 12.64 16.18
N TYR A 142 16.86 12.71 15.00
CA TYR A 142 15.80 13.71 14.73
C TYR A 142 14.50 13.40 15.44
N LEU A 143 14.08 12.14 15.51
CA LEU A 143 12.88 11.76 16.27
C LEU A 143 13.08 11.96 17.78
N THR A 144 14.29 11.69 18.30
CA THR A 144 14.63 11.96 19.70
C THR A 144 14.63 13.47 19.97
N GLY A 145 15.25 14.27 19.10
CA GLY A 145 15.26 15.73 19.20
C GLY A 145 13.85 16.32 19.16
N ALA A 146 13.00 15.82 18.26
CA ALA A 146 11.60 16.24 18.16
C ALA A 146 10.82 15.92 19.44
N SER A 147 10.98 14.71 19.98
CA SER A 147 10.34 14.31 21.25
C SER A 147 10.78 15.21 22.41
N ASN A 148 12.08 15.51 22.53
CA ASN A 148 12.61 16.42 23.56
C ASN A 148 12.07 17.85 23.41
N ALA A 149 11.84 18.31 22.18
CA ALA A 149 11.25 19.60 21.88
C ALA A 149 9.70 19.59 21.90
N GLN A 150 9.07 18.50 22.36
CA GLN A 150 7.62 18.30 22.32
C GLN A 150 7.01 18.63 20.95
N TYR A 151 7.71 18.24 19.89
CA TYR A 151 7.34 18.42 18.49
C TYR A 151 7.01 19.86 18.11
N TYR A 152 7.57 20.84 18.84
CA TYR A 152 7.35 22.27 18.65
C TYR A 152 5.86 22.68 18.69
N GLY A 153 5.03 21.92 19.41
CA GLY A 153 3.59 22.16 19.53
C GLY A 153 2.76 21.80 18.30
N VAL A 154 3.37 21.25 17.23
CA VAL A 154 2.71 20.93 15.95
C VAL A 154 1.55 19.96 16.13
N MET A 155 1.71 18.92 16.97
CA MET A 155 0.64 17.96 17.25
C MET A 155 -0.60 18.63 17.86
N TYR A 156 -0.41 19.58 18.79
CA TYR A 156 -1.52 20.28 19.41
C TYR A 156 -2.21 21.24 18.44
N HIS A 157 -1.43 21.92 17.59
CA HIS A 157 -1.96 22.78 16.54
C HIS A 157 -2.85 21.99 15.58
N GLU A 158 -2.36 20.87 15.05
CA GLU A 158 -3.07 20.03 14.11
C GLU A 158 -4.26 19.30 14.74
N ALA A 159 -4.18 18.90 16.02
CA ALA A 159 -5.32 18.34 16.74
C ALA A 159 -6.47 19.35 16.88
N LYS A 160 -6.19 20.61 17.21
CA LYS A 160 -7.22 21.68 17.27
C LYS A 160 -7.86 21.92 15.91
N ARG A 161 -7.04 21.98 14.83
CA ARG A 161 -7.54 22.07 13.45
C ARG A 161 -8.47 20.91 13.12
N TRP A 162 -8.06 19.70 13.50
CA TRP A 162 -8.82 18.50 13.20
C TRP A 162 -10.17 18.48 13.92
N LEU A 163 -10.23 18.88 15.21
CA LEU A 163 -11.49 19.05 15.92
C LEU A 163 -12.43 20.03 15.21
N ALA A 164 -11.93 21.20 14.79
CA ALA A 164 -12.73 22.17 14.04
C ALA A 164 -13.25 21.58 12.71
N ARG A 165 -12.40 20.87 11.97
CA ARG A 165 -12.82 20.18 10.73
C ARG A 165 -13.88 19.10 10.98
N LEU A 166 -13.80 18.38 12.09
CA LEU A 166 -14.81 17.38 12.45
C LEU A 166 -16.15 18.03 12.87
N ILE A 167 -16.13 19.26 13.39
CA ILE A 167 -17.35 20.04 13.66
C ILE A 167 -17.99 20.53 12.36
N GLU A 168 -17.18 21.04 11.43
CA GLU A 168 -17.65 21.66 10.19
C GLU A 168 -18.00 20.66 9.10
N LYS A 169 -17.19 19.61 8.94
CA LYS A 169 -17.29 18.62 7.87
C LYS A 169 -16.97 17.20 8.38
N PRO A 170 -17.79 16.63 9.28
CA PRO A 170 -17.54 15.32 9.91
C PRO A 170 -17.45 14.16 8.92
N ASP A 171 -18.17 14.21 7.80
CA ASP A 171 -18.21 13.12 6.82
C ASP A 171 -16.85 12.93 6.10
N ASP A 172 -15.95 13.92 6.15
CA ASP A 172 -14.60 13.85 5.58
C ASP A 172 -13.55 13.30 6.58
N PHE A 173 -13.95 12.75 7.73
CA PHE A 173 -13.03 12.39 8.82
C PHE A 173 -11.87 11.49 8.38
N ALA A 174 -12.12 10.53 7.48
CA ALA A 174 -11.08 9.61 7.00
C ALA A 174 -9.97 10.37 6.23
N PHE A 175 -10.35 11.37 5.43
CA PHE A 175 -9.40 12.23 4.72
C PHE A 175 -8.73 13.21 5.69
N SER A 176 -9.50 13.88 6.56
CA SER A 176 -8.96 14.90 7.46
C SER A 176 -8.00 14.31 8.51
N LEU A 177 -8.19 13.05 8.88
CA LEU A 177 -7.31 12.28 9.76
C LEU A 177 -5.97 11.98 9.09
N GLU A 178 -5.97 11.51 7.83
CA GLU A 178 -4.72 11.33 7.06
C GLU A 178 -4.01 12.66 6.81
N ASP A 179 -4.77 13.71 6.51
CA ASP A 179 -4.26 15.07 6.34
C ASP A 179 -3.64 15.62 7.63
N MET A 180 -4.22 15.33 8.81
CA MET A 180 -3.64 15.72 10.11
C MET A 180 -2.27 15.09 10.30
N ALA A 181 -2.16 13.76 10.19
CA ALA A 181 -0.89 13.04 10.34
C ALA A 181 0.15 13.51 9.32
N SER A 182 -0.27 13.73 8.06
CA SER A 182 0.61 14.23 7.02
C SER A 182 1.06 15.67 7.26
N LYS A 183 0.21 16.57 7.76
CA LYS A 183 0.60 17.95 8.08
C LYS A 183 1.61 18.01 9.22
N ILE A 184 1.42 17.20 10.27
CA ILE A 184 2.38 17.09 11.37
C ILE A 184 3.76 16.72 10.81
N MET A 185 3.82 15.68 9.98
CA MET A 185 5.08 15.23 9.40
C MET A 185 5.69 16.21 8.39
N CYS A 186 4.88 16.85 7.55
CA CYS A 186 5.36 17.87 6.60
C CYS A 186 5.89 19.12 7.33
N GLN A 187 5.26 19.52 8.44
CA GLN A 187 5.73 20.65 9.24
C GLN A 187 7.01 20.30 9.99
N LEU A 188 7.11 19.13 10.62
CA LEU A 188 8.35 18.69 11.27
C LEU A 188 9.52 18.54 10.28
N THR A 189 9.24 18.07 9.06
CA THR A 189 10.28 17.77 8.07
C THR A 189 10.71 19.02 7.29
N TRP A 190 9.77 19.86 6.87
CA TRP A 190 10.00 20.97 5.92
C TRP A 190 9.44 22.33 6.36
N ASP A 191 8.80 22.43 7.53
CA ASP A 191 8.07 23.62 8.01
C ASP A 191 6.92 24.07 7.08
N ASP A 192 6.33 23.13 6.34
CA ASP A 192 5.32 23.45 5.33
C ASP A 192 4.16 22.44 5.32
N PRO A 193 3.06 22.71 6.05
CA PRO A 193 1.90 21.82 6.10
C PRO A 193 1.07 21.82 4.80
N SER A 194 1.33 22.72 3.84
CA SER A 194 0.63 22.69 2.54
C SER A 194 1.03 21.48 1.70
N LEU A 195 2.19 20.88 2.00
CA LEU A 195 2.74 19.72 1.29
C LEU A 195 1.96 18.42 1.54
N SER A 196 1.04 18.42 2.52
CA SER A 196 0.22 17.26 2.90
C SER A 196 -0.51 16.62 1.72
N GLU A 197 -1.06 17.43 0.81
CA GLU A 197 -1.85 16.95 -0.33
C GLU A 197 -1.03 16.02 -1.23
N TYR A 198 0.15 16.47 -1.67
CA TYR A 198 1.05 15.63 -2.46
C TYR A 198 1.63 14.48 -1.62
N CYS A 199 2.05 14.74 -0.39
CA CYS A 199 2.71 13.77 0.48
C CYS A 199 1.81 12.54 0.74
N THR A 200 0.53 12.77 1.02
CA THR A 200 -0.48 11.72 1.24
C THR A 200 -0.68 10.87 -0.01
N VAL A 201 -0.80 11.48 -1.19
CA VAL A 201 -0.92 10.75 -2.47
C VAL A 201 0.33 9.93 -2.77
N SER A 202 1.52 10.52 -2.57
CA SER A 202 2.81 9.86 -2.76
C SER A 202 2.98 8.66 -1.81
N ALA A 203 2.52 8.79 -0.56
CA ALA A 203 2.54 7.72 0.42
C ALA A 203 1.62 6.56 0.00
N TRP A 204 0.40 6.85 -0.45
CA TRP A 204 -0.53 5.82 -0.95
C TRP A 204 0.06 5.07 -2.15
N GLY A 205 0.69 5.81 -3.07
CA GLY A 205 1.39 5.23 -4.21
C GLY A 205 2.48 4.24 -3.80
N LEU A 206 3.37 4.65 -2.88
CA LEU A 206 4.45 3.78 -2.39
C LEU A 206 3.91 2.58 -1.59
N LEU A 207 2.93 2.80 -0.70
CA LEU A 207 2.31 1.74 0.10
C LEU A 207 1.65 0.68 -0.78
N THR A 208 0.91 1.11 -1.79
CA THR A 208 0.30 0.20 -2.76
C THR A 208 1.38 -0.59 -3.50
N GLN A 209 2.42 0.09 -3.98
CA GLN A 209 3.49 -0.54 -4.74
C GLN A 209 4.26 -1.60 -3.97
N MET A 210 4.57 -1.34 -2.69
CA MET A 210 5.36 -2.26 -1.87
C MET A 210 4.55 -3.44 -1.29
N SER A 211 3.22 -3.36 -1.34
CA SER A 211 2.36 -4.34 -0.67
C SER A 211 2.21 -5.63 -1.47
N PRO A 212 2.08 -6.80 -0.80
CA PRO A 212 1.76 -8.06 -1.47
C PRO A 212 0.45 -8.01 -2.26
N ALA A 213 -0.56 -7.31 -1.74
CA ALA A 213 -1.85 -7.09 -2.40
C ALA A 213 -1.84 -5.97 -3.47
N GLY A 214 -0.66 -5.39 -3.73
CA GLY A 214 -0.46 -4.32 -4.70
C GLY A 214 -0.26 -4.86 -6.13
N PRO A 215 0.85 -4.51 -6.80
CA PRO A 215 1.18 -5.06 -8.11
C PRO A 215 1.30 -6.58 -8.11
N ILE A 216 0.72 -7.22 -9.14
CA ILE A 216 0.81 -8.67 -9.33
C ILE A 216 2.25 -9.17 -9.43
N THR A 217 3.19 -8.31 -9.83
CA THR A 217 4.64 -8.59 -9.89
C THR A 217 5.29 -8.86 -8.52
N ASN A 218 4.65 -8.48 -7.41
CA ASN A 218 5.09 -8.87 -6.07
C ASN A 218 4.78 -10.35 -5.76
N VAL A 219 3.77 -10.93 -6.42
CA VAL A 219 3.40 -12.35 -6.31
C VAL A 219 4.02 -13.15 -7.46
N LEU A 220 3.70 -12.78 -8.70
CA LEU A 220 4.24 -13.36 -9.94
C LEU A 220 5.54 -12.65 -10.35
N THR A 221 6.59 -12.90 -9.57
CA THR A 221 7.93 -12.32 -9.78
C THR A 221 8.47 -12.39 -11.22
N PRO A 222 8.28 -13.49 -11.99
CA PRO A 222 8.76 -13.56 -13.38
C PRO A 222 8.32 -12.40 -14.29
N LEU A 223 7.14 -11.81 -14.03
CA LEU A 223 6.64 -10.67 -14.81
C LEU A 223 7.52 -9.41 -14.70
N TRP A 224 8.27 -9.26 -13.60
CA TRP A 224 9.18 -8.13 -13.43
C TRP A 224 10.42 -8.21 -14.33
N HIS A 225 10.77 -9.41 -14.79
CA HIS A 225 11.94 -9.66 -15.64
C HIS A 225 11.69 -9.38 -17.12
N LEU A 226 10.46 -9.05 -17.51
CA LEU A 226 10.16 -8.60 -18.87
C LEU A 226 11.00 -7.36 -19.22
N PRO A 227 11.50 -7.24 -20.47
CA PRO A 227 12.24 -6.07 -20.94
C PRO A 227 11.49 -4.77 -20.65
N PHE A 228 12.22 -3.73 -20.25
CA PHE A 228 11.63 -2.47 -19.76
C PHE A 228 10.59 -1.89 -20.74
N ALA A 229 10.89 -1.87 -22.04
CA ALA A 229 10.04 -1.29 -23.08
C ALA A 229 8.64 -1.92 -23.19
N ILE A 230 8.46 -3.17 -22.74
CA ILE A 230 7.18 -3.90 -22.81
C ILE A 230 6.61 -4.23 -21.42
N ASN A 231 7.24 -3.74 -20.35
CA ASN A 231 6.86 -4.05 -18.98
C ASN A 231 6.07 -2.88 -18.36
N PRO A 232 4.72 -2.89 -18.44
CA PRO A 232 3.91 -1.76 -17.98
C PRO A 232 4.07 -1.47 -16.49
N TRP A 233 4.28 -2.50 -15.66
CA TRP A 233 4.47 -2.35 -14.21
C TRP A 233 5.79 -1.66 -13.89
N LYS A 234 6.87 -2.04 -14.59
CA LYS A 234 8.20 -1.46 -14.39
C LYS A 234 8.27 -0.02 -14.91
N ILE A 235 7.60 0.29 -16.03
CA ILE A 235 7.48 1.65 -16.56
C ILE A 235 6.69 2.54 -15.59
N ALA A 236 5.53 2.06 -15.11
CA ALA A 236 4.70 2.80 -14.17
C ALA A 236 5.45 3.09 -12.87
N GLU A 237 6.18 2.10 -12.35
CA GLU A 237 6.99 2.27 -11.16
C GLU A 237 8.14 3.26 -11.39
N ARG A 238 8.77 3.25 -12.57
CA ARG A 238 9.90 4.14 -12.87
C ARG A 238 9.43 5.59 -12.81
N LYS A 239 8.28 5.86 -13.42
CA LYS A 239 7.62 7.16 -13.38
C LYS A 239 7.31 7.60 -11.93
N ARG A 240 6.59 6.76 -11.17
CA ARG A 240 6.23 7.06 -9.77
C ARG A 240 7.48 7.34 -8.92
N HIS A 241 8.50 6.50 -9.07
CA HIS A 241 9.77 6.62 -8.39
C HIS A 241 10.46 7.95 -8.72
N ASP A 242 10.65 8.25 -10.00
CA ASP A 242 11.36 9.47 -10.43
C ASP A 242 10.63 10.75 -10.01
N GLU A 243 9.30 10.78 -10.14
CA GLU A 243 8.49 11.90 -9.67
C GLU A 243 8.64 12.11 -8.16
N GLN A 244 8.65 11.03 -7.37
CA GLN A 244 8.84 11.08 -5.92
C GLN A 244 10.25 11.56 -5.54
N GLN A 245 11.30 11.00 -6.16
CA GLN A 245 12.68 11.39 -5.87
C GLN A 245 12.99 12.82 -6.27
N ALA A 246 12.51 13.25 -7.45
CA ALA A 246 12.64 14.63 -7.91
C ALA A 246 11.91 15.58 -6.95
N TRP A 247 10.72 15.21 -6.49
CA TRP A 247 9.97 16.01 -5.53
C TRP A 247 10.70 16.12 -4.18
N TRP A 248 11.23 15.02 -3.62
CA TRP A 248 12.01 15.03 -2.39
C TRP A 248 13.27 15.89 -2.50
N MET A 249 14.01 15.77 -3.61
CA MET A 249 15.17 16.63 -3.89
C MET A 249 14.75 18.10 -3.92
N GLU A 250 13.66 18.42 -4.60
CA GLU A 250 13.16 19.79 -4.68
C GLU A 250 12.69 20.33 -3.32
N ARG A 251 12.22 19.48 -2.39
CA ARG A 251 11.96 19.90 -0.99
C ARG A 251 13.24 20.27 -0.25
N LEU A 252 14.30 19.47 -0.37
CA LEU A 252 15.62 19.77 0.20
C LEU A 252 16.14 21.12 -0.33
N LEU A 253 16.12 21.31 -1.64
CA LEU A 253 16.56 22.55 -2.28
C LEU A 253 15.69 23.75 -1.90
N THR A 254 14.39 23.57 -1.74
CA THR A 254 13.47 24.63 -1.29
C THR A 254 13.83 25.10 0.13
N VAL A 255 14.06 24.17 1.05
CA VAL A 255 14.49 24.52 2.41
C VAL A 255 15.84 25.24 2.38
N GLN A 256 16.79 24.76 1.57
CA GLN A 256 18.08 25.41 1.40
C GLN A 256 17.95 26.86 0.88
N ARG A 257 17.06 27.11 -0.09
CA ARG A 257 16.77 28.47 -0.59
C ARG A 257 16.14 29.34 0.49
N LYS A 258 15.14 28.82 1.23
CA LYS A 258 14.50 29.53 2.35
C LYS A 258 15.51 29.83 3.47
N MET A 259 16.49 28.97 3.72
CA MET A 259 17.57 29.24 4.67
C MET A 259 18.46 30.40 4.22
N LYS A 260 18.87 30.41 2.94
CA LYS A 260 19.68 31.50 2.36
C LYS A 260 18.97 32.86 2.45
N SER A 261 17.66 32.89 2.29
CA SER A 261 16.85 34.11 2.44
C SER A 261 16.42 34.40 3.88
N GLY A 262 16.86 33.62 4.87
CA GLY A 262 16.48 33.80 6.28
C GLY A 262 15.02 33.47 6.60
N GLN A 263 14.28 32.83 5.69
CA GLN A 263 12.83 32.56 5.79
C GLN A 263 12.50 31.18 6.38
N GLN A 264 13.48 30.29 6.56
CA GLN A 264 13.25 28.93 7.03
C GLN A 264 13.17 28.86 8.57
N ARG A 265 12.03 28.47 9.14
CA ARG A 265 11.92 28.15 10.59
C ARG A 265 12.49 26.76 10.90
N PRO A 266 12.67 26.39 12.19
CA PRO A 266 13.18 25.08 12.57
C PRO A 266 12.39 23.92 11.97
N CYS A 267 13.09 22.96 11.37
CA CYS A 267 12.56 21.68 10.86
C CYS A 267 13.72 20.70 10.67
N PHE A 268 13.44 19.41 10.45
CA PHE A 268 14.48 18.39 10.27
C PHE A 268 15.41 18.68 9.11
N THR A 269 14.87 19.18 7.99
CA THR A 269 15.70 19.50 6.82
C THR A 269 16.63 20.68 7.10
N ARG A 270 16.16 21.69 7.84
CA ARG A 270 17.02 22.80 8.28
C ARG A 270 18.12 22.30 9.23
N GLN A 271 17.75 21.49 10.22
CA GLN A 271 18.71 20.89 11.15
C GLN A 271 19.79 20.08 10.41
N PHE A 272 19.40 19.34 9.37
CA PHE A 272 20.35 18.63 8.51
C PHE A 272 21.31 19.57 7.78
N LEU A 273 20.79 20.65 7.19
CA LEU A 273 21.58 21.60 6.42
C LEU A 273 22.50 22.48 7.30
N GLU A 274 22.19 22.66 8.58
CA GLU A 274 23.03 23.39 9.54
C GLU A 274 24.16 22.52 10.14
N GLU A 275 24.02 21.19 10.08
CA GLU A 275 24.96 20.24 10.66
C GLU A 275 26.28 20.20 9.87
N LYS A 276 27.39 20.59 10.52
CA LYS A 276 28.72 20.63 9.87
C LYS A 276 29.35 19.24 9.71
N LYS A 277 28.89 18.24 10.46
CA LYS A 277 29.42 16.87 10.43
C LYS A 277 28.27 15.87 10.29
N THR A 278 28.03 15.42 9.07
CA THR A 278 27.06 14.35 8.79
C THR A 278 27.75 13.14 8.17
N SER A 279 27.25 11.94 8.50
CA SER A 279 27.67 10.71 7.84
C SER A 279 26.90 10.44 6.54
N ILE A 280 25.85 11.22 6.27
CA ILE A 280 25.06 11.13 5.04
C ILE A 280 25.94 11.52 3.84
N SER A 281 25.95 10.72 2.78
CA SER A 281 26.92 10.84 1.69
C SER A 281 26.67 11.99 0.71
N GLY A 282 25.49 12.62 0.78
CA GLY A 282 25.16 13.77 -0.05
C GLY A 282 23.67 14.06 -0.11
N ASP A 283 23.31 15.05 -0.92
CA ASP A 283 21.96 15.60 -0.99
C ASP A 283 20.90 14.57 -1.42
N TYR A 284 21.25 13.61 -2.28
CA TYR A 284 20.31 12.56 -2.67
C TYR A 284 19.98 11.59 -1.53
N GLU A 285 20.99 11.16 -0.74
CA GLU A 285 20.73 10.33 0.45
C GLU A 285 19.91 11.13 1.48
N ALA A 286 20.22 12.42 1.64
CA ALA A 286 19.53 13.32 2.55
C ALA A 286 18.06 13.52 2.16
N SER A 287 17.78 13.81 0.88
CA SER A 287 16.42 14.00 0.38
C SER A 287 15.59 12.72 0.55
N CYS A 288 16.19 11.56 0.30
CA CYS A 288 15.54 10.26 0.52
C CYS A 288 15.16 10.02 1.97
N VAL A 289 16.10 10.16 2.92
CA VAL A 289 15.81 9.86 4.34
C VAL A 289 14.82 10.86 4.95
N LEU A 290 14.92 12.15 4.60
CA LEU A 290 13.99 13.19 5.04
C LEU A 290 12.59 13.00 4.42
N GLY A 291 12.54 12.72 3.12
CA GLY A 291 11.30 12.42 2.42
C GLY A 291 10.61 11.17 2.94
N MET A 292 11.38 10.11 3.20
CA MET A 292 10.87 8.88 3.79
C MET A 292 10.33 9.11 5.20
N LEU A 293 11.03 9.90 6.03
CA LEU A 293 10.56 10.33 7.35
C LEU A 293 9.16 10.93 7.26
N ALA A 294 8.94 11.87 6.34
CA ALA A 294 7.63 12.50 6.15
C ALA A 294 6.54 11.49 5.72
N LEU A 295 6.83 10.58 4.79
CA LEU A 295 5.83 9.62 4.29
C LEU A 295 5.45 8.55 5.32
N VAL A 296 6.41 7.98 6.06
CA VAL A 296 6.13 6.84 6.95
C VAL A 296 5.19 7.20 8.10
N GLY A 297 5.23 8.45 8.57
CA GLY A 297 4.44 8.93 9.70
C GLY A 297 2.95 9.10 9.40
N ILE A 298 2.52 8.99 8.14
CA ILE A 298 1.12 9.20 7.75
C ILE A 298 0.26 8.00 8.15
N PHE A 299 0.36 6.88 7.43
CA PHE A 299 -0.54 5.74 7.64
C PHE A 299 -0.24 4.91 8.89
N THR A 300 0.98 5.01 9.43
CA THR A 300 1.35 4.33 10.67
C THR A 300 0.70 4.96 11.90
N ILE A 301 0.17 6.19 11.78
CA ILE A 301 -0.63 6.86 12.81
C ILE A 301 -2.11 6.87 12.41
N ALA A 302 -2.39 7.17 11.14
CA ALA A 302 -3.75 7.22 10.64
C ALA A 302 -4.50 5.88 10.75
N GLY A 303 -3.81 4.75 10.55
CA GLY A 303 -4.36 3.41 10.72
C GLY A 303 -4.86 3.13 12.15
N PRO A 304 -3.97 3.19 13.16
CA PRO A 304 -4.38 3.05 14.57
C PRO A 304 -5.47 4.03 15.01
N LEU A 305 -5.41 5.29 14.57
CA LEU A 305 -6.44 6.28 14.88
C LEU A 305 -7.79 5.98 14.21
N SER A 306 -7.78 5.41 13.00
CA SER A 306 -9.01 4.93 12.35
C SER A 306 -9.62 3.74 13.09
N TYR A 307 -8.79 2.79 13.55
CA TYR A 307 -9.27 1.69 14.39
C TYR A 307 -9.67 2.13 15.80
N TRP A 308 -9.12 3.24 16.31
CA TRP A 308 -9.57 3.85 17.55
C TRP A 308 -11.02 4.33 17.44
N LEU A 309 -11.35 5.02 16.34
CA LEU A 309 -12.73 5.42 16.04
C LEU A 309 -13.67 4.21 15.97
N VAL A 310 -13.28 3.15 15.25
CA VAL A 310 -14.04 1.87 15.21
C VAL A 310 -14.23 1.31 16.62
N SER A 311 -13.16 1.25 17.42
CA SER A 311 -13.20 0.69 18.78
C SER A 311 -14.13 1.49 19.68
N MET A 312 -14.05 2.82 19.68
CA MET A 312 -14.88 3.67 20.54
C MET A 312 -16.37 3.68 20.15
N VAL A 313 -16.69 3.41 18.88
CA VAL A 313 -18.08 3.24 18.42
C VAL A 313 -18.66 1.91 18.88
N HIS A 314 -17.89 0.82 18.80
CA HIS A 314 -18.33 -0.52 19.23
C HIS A 314 -18.26 -0.72 20.75
N HIS A 315 -17.47 0.08 21.45
CA HIS A 315 -17.23 -0.01 22.90
C HIS A 315 -17.50 1.33 23.62
N PRO A 316 -18.75 1.84 23.58
CA PRO A 316 -19.11 3.13 24.16
C PRO A 316 -18.86 3.20 25.68
N GLU A 317 -18.88 2.06 26.38
CA GLU A 317 -18.54 1.98 27.81
C GLU A 317 -17.11 2.43 28.10
N TRP A 318 -16.16 2.16 27.20
CA TRP A 318 -14.79 2.61 27.33
C TRP A 318 -14.63 4.07 26.93
N GLN A 319 -15.41 4.52 25.95
CA GLN A 319 -15.48 5.94 25.59
C GLN A 319 -15.88 6.80 26.80
N VAL A 320 -16.92 6.40 27.54
CA VAL A 320 -17.38 7.10 28.75
C VAL A 320 -16.31 7.10 29.85
N LYS A 321 -15.60 5.98 30.06
CA LYS A 321 -14.51 5.90 31.06
C LYS A 321 -13.36 6.84 30.71
N VAL A 322 -12.94 6.88 29.44
CA VAL A 322 -11.88 7.79 28.96
C VAL A 322 -12.32 9.26 29.09
N GLN A 323 -13.56 9.58 28.74
CA GLN A 323 -14.12 10.93 28.91
C GLN A 323 -14.11 11.36 30.38
N LYS A 324 -14.54 10.49 31.30
CA LYS A 324 -14.52 10.76 32.75
C LYS A 324 -13.10 11.01 33.26
N GLU A 325 -12.14 10.16 32.89
CA GLU A 325 -10.72 10.33 33.24
C GLU A 325 -10.19 11.69 32.75
N ILE A 326 -10.49 12.06 31.50
CA ILE A 326 -10.09 13.34 30.92
C ILE A 326 -10.73 14.52 31.68
N ASP A 327 -12.02 14.45 32.00
CA ASP A 327 -12.72 15.52 32.71
C ASP A 327 -12.11 15.76 34.10
N GLU A 328 -11.80 14.69 34.83
CA GLU A 328 -11.19 14.73 36.16
C GLU A 328 -9.75 15.30 36.13
N VAL A 329 -8.93 14.85 35.18
CA VAL A 329 -7.50 15.20 35.09
C VAL A 329 -7.29 16.59 34.49
N CYS A 330 -8.07 16.92 33.45
CA CYS A 330 -7.89 18.13 32.66
C CYS A 330 -8.76 19.29 33.17
N LYS A 331 -9.83 19.02 33.94
CA LYS A 331 -10.72 20.04 34.51
C LYS A 331 -11.22 21.04 33.48
N GLY A 332 -11.55 20.51 32.31
CA GLY A 332 -12.13 21.26 31.20
C GLY A 332 -11.17 21.75 30.12
N ARG A 333 -9.85 21.78 30.35
CA ARG A 333 -8.90 22.08 29.25
C ARG A 333 -8.69 20.88 28.33
N LEU A 334 -8.15 21.13 27.14
CA LEU A 334 -7.70 20.07 26.22
C LEU A 334 -6.54 19.26 26.86
N PRO A 335 -6.51 17.92 26.75
CA PRO A 335 -5.39 17.12 27.25
C PRO A 335 -4.04 17.49 26.63
N THR A 336 -2.97 17.42 27.42
CA THR A 336 -1.58 17.58 26.96
C THR A 336 -0.73 16.36 27.29
N LEU A 337 0.46 16.23 26.69
CA LEU A 337 1.36 15.12 26.99
C LEU A 337 1.81 15.08 28.45
N ASP A 338 1.84 16.21 29.15
CA ASP A 338 2.16 16.28 30.58
C ASP A 338 1.10 15.58 31.45
N ASP A 339 -0.11 15.38 30.92
CA ASP A 339 -1.18 14.64 31.60
C ASP A 339 -1.03 13.14 31.49
N THR A 340 -0.22 12.66 30.54
CA THR A 340 -0.07 11.23 30.22
C THR A 340 0.07 10.32 31.44
N PRO A 341 0.88 10.65 32.47
CA PRO A 341 1.01 9.81 33.65
C PRO A 341 -0.30 9.62 34.45
N ARG A 342 -1.28 10.51 34.27
CA ARG A 342 -2.59 10.47 34.93
C ARG A 342 -3.71 10.00 34.01
N LEU A 343 -3.38 9.59 32.78
CA LEU A 343 -4.32 9.08 31.78
C LEU A 343 -4.09 7.59 31.45
N PRO A 344 -4.06 6.66 32.46
CA PRO A 344 -3.86 5.24 32.19
C PRO A 344 -5.00 4.61 31.38
N THR A 345 -6.25 5.06 31.53
CA THR A 345 -7.41 4.50 30.80
C THR A 345 -7.34 4.84 29.32
N LEU A 346 -7.04 6.10 28.97
CA LEU A 346 -6.78 6.51 27.58
C LEU A 346 -5.66 5.65 26.97
N ARG A 347 -4.52 5.53 27.66
CA ARG A 347 -3.39 4.72 27.18
C ARG A 347 -3.74 3.23 27.03
N ALA A 348 -4.53 2.68 27.95
CA ALA A 348 -4.97 1.29 27.92
C ALA A 348 -5.84 1.01 26.71
N CYS A 349 -6.79 1.90 26.44
CA CYS A 349 -7.64 1.77 25.27
C CYS A 349 -6.81 1.90 23.99
N ILE A 350 -5.89 2.88 23.88
CA ILE A 350 -5.05 3.05 22.67
C ILE A 350 -4.25 1.78 22.40
N LYS A 351 -3.64 1.23 23.45
CA LYS A 351 -2.87 -0.02 23.38
C LYS A 351 -3.74 -1.21 23.00
N GLU A 352 -4.95 -1.30 23.54
CA GLU A 352 -5.89 -2.36 23.22
C GLU A 352 -6.38 -2.27 21.78
N THR A 353 -6.60 -1.07 21.24
CA THR A 353 -6.94 -0.87 19.83
C THR A 353 -5.86 -1.44 18.92
N MET A 354 -4.59 -1.12 19.19
CA MET A 354 -3.46 -1.64 18.41
C MET A 354 -3.27 -3.14 18.57
N ARG A 355 -3.58 -3.71 19.75
CA ARG A 355 -3.55 -5.17 19.97
C ARG A 355 -4.68 -5.87 19.22
N TRP A 356 -5.89 -5.35 19.33
CA TRP A 356 -7.11 -5.93 18.76
C TRP A 356 -7.09 -5.85 17.23
N ARG A 357 -6.62 -4.72 16.69
CA ARG A 357 -6.49 -4.43 15.26
C ARG A 357 -5.11 -3.87 14.93
N PRO A 358 -4.08 -4.74 14.84
CA PRO A 358 -2.73 -4.31 14.50
C PRO A 358 -2.67 -3.76 13.07
N ASN A 359 -1.99 -2.63 12.90
CA ASN A 359 -1.88 -1.96 11.61
C ASN A 359 -0.92 -2.68 10.63
N VAL A 360 -0.01 -3.53 11.11
CA VAL A 360 0.92 -4.32 10.27
C VAL A 360 0.81 -5.81 10.64
N PRO A 361 -0.29 -6.48 10.26
CA PRO A 361 -0.64 -7.80 10.80
C PRO A 361 0.35 -8.91 10.46
N THR A 362 1.11 -8.78 9.36
CA THR A 362 2.15 -9.73 8.96
C THR A 362 3.54 -9.42 9.51
N GLY A 363 3.68 -8.31 10.26
CA GLY A 363 4.96 -7.66 10.47
C GLY A 363 5.62 -7.22 9.15
N VAL A 364 6.88 -6.79 9.23
CA VAL A 364 7.70 -6.48 8.04
C VAL A 364 8.72 -7.60 7.85
N ALA A 365 8.78 -8.16 6.64
CA ALA A 365 9.60 -9.31 6.34
C ALA A 365 11.10 -9.07 6.58
N HIS A 366 11.76 -10.07 7.14
CA HIS A 366 13.21 -10.17 7.24
C HIS A 366 13.73 -11.23 6.27
N GLU A 367 15.02 -11.22 5.94
CA GLU A 367 15.64 -12.27 5.13
C GLU A 367 16.92 -12.78 5.80
N MET A 368 17.14 -14.09 5.72
CA MET A 368 18.34 -14.76 6.23
C MET A 368 19.50 -14.62 5.24
N GLU A 369 20.66 -14.19 5.73
CA GLU A 369 21.85 -13.94 4.91
C GLU A 369 22.74 -15.18 4.75
N GLU A 370 22.58 -16.16 5.65
CA GLU A 370 23.35 -17.41 5.72
C GLU A 370 22.42 -18.57 6.11
N ASP A 371 22.86 -19.80 5.87
CA ASP A 371 22.18 -20.99 6.39
C ASP A 371 22.30 -21.02 7.92
N ASP A 372 21.25 -21.46 8.61
CA ASP A 372 21.22 -21.58 10.07
C ASP A 372 20.60 -22.92 10.49
N VAL A 373 21.02 -23.44 11.63
CA VAL A 373 20.36 -24.58 12.29
C VAL A 373 19.62 -24.05 13.51
N TYR A 374 18.30 -24.20 13.48
CA TYR A 374 17.42 -23.71 14.53
C TYR A 374 16.44 -24.81 14.95
N ARG A 375 16.51 -25.18 16.24
CA ARG A 375 15.68 -26.23 16.87
C ARG A 375 15.67 -27.55 16.08
N GLY A 376 16.85 -27.96 15.59
CA GLY A 376 17.04 -29.20 14.83
C GLY A 376 16.71 -29.09 13.34
N TYR A 377 16.22 -27.96 12.87
CA TYR A 377 15.89 -27.72 11.46
C TYR A 377 16.95 -26.88 10.77
N VAL A 378 17.24 -27.20 9.51
CA VAL A 378 18.08 -26.37 8.64
C VAL A 378 17.22 -25.31 7.96
N LEU A 379 17.51 -24.05 8.26
CA LEU A 379 16.94 -22.87 7.63
C LEU A 379 17.92 -22.38 6.56
N ALA A 380 17.51 -22.44 5.30
CA ALA A 380 18.37 -22.02 4.20
C ALA A 380 18.48 -20.50 4.10
N LYS A 381 19.64 -20.00 3.67
CA LYS A 381 19.88 -18.64 3.21
C LYS A 381 18.80 -18.20 2.22
N GLY A 382 18.40 -16.93 2.32
CA GLY A 382 17.34 -16.34 1.50
C GLY A 382 15.93 -16.67 2.00
N THR A 383 15.77 -17.49 3.04
CA THR A 383 14.46 -17.69 3.69
C THR A 383 13.97 -16.37 4.27
N ARG A 384 12.72 -16.03 3.97
CA ARG A 384 12.07 -14.82 4.47
C ARG A 384 11.39 -15.10 5.80
N ILE A 385 11.75 -14.38 6.85
CA ILE A 385 11.15 -14.52 8.17
C ILE A 385 10.02 -13.50 8.31
N LEU A 386 8.80 -13.98 8.53
CA LEU A 386 7.61 -13.15 8.78
C LEU A 386 7.22 -13.25 10.26
N PRO A 387 7.50 -12.22 11.09
CA PRO A 387 6.99 -12.16 12.45
C PRO A 387 5.48 -11.82 12.41
N LEU A 388 4.63 -12.84 12.50
CA LEU A 388 3.19 -12.72 12.31
C LEU A 388 2.54 -12.02 13.52
N ASP A 389 2.52 -10.68 13.49
CA ASP A 389 2.02 -9.84 14.57
C ASP A 389 0.56 -10.15 14.95
N TRP A 390 -0.26 -10.48 13.95
CA TRP A 390 -1.63 -10.94 14.15
C TRP A 390 -1.72 -12.18 15.06
N ALA A 391 -0.75 -13.10 14.98
CA ALA A 391 -0.69 -14.28 15.84
C ALA A 391 -0.18 -13.93 17.25
N PHE A 392 0.88 -13.12 17.37
CA PHE A 392 1.42 -12.71 18.68
C PHE A 392 0.35 -12.04 19.53
N LEU A 393 -0.38 -11.08 18.94
CA LEU A 393 -1.41 -10.29 19.61
C LEU A 393 -2.70 -11.07 19.90
N ARG A 394 -2.76 -12.34 19.47
CA ARG A 394 -3.82 -13.31 19.72
C ARG A 394 -3.38 -14.52 20.54
N ASN A 395 -2.20 -14.46 21.16
CA ASN A 395 -1.76 -15.50 22.08
C ASN A 395 -2.69 -15.53 23.31
N PRO A 396 -3.48 -16.60 23.53
CA PRO A 396 -4.46 -16.64 24.61
C PRO A 396 -3.85 -16.69 26.01
N VAL A 397 -2.56 -17.07 26.14
CA VAL A 397 -1.85 -17.08 27.42
C VAL A 397 -1.49 -15.66 27.85
N LYS A 398 -1.04 -14.83 26.90
CA LYS A 398 -0.68 -13.44 27.16
C LYS A 398 -1.90 -12.51 27.12
N TYR A 399 -2.84 -12.80 26.22
CA TYR A 399 -4.06 -12.05 25.97
C TYR A 399 -5.27 -12.96 26.10
N PRO A 400 -5.72 -13.31 27.33
CA PRO A 400 -6.95 -14.09 27.49
C PRO A 400 -8.13 -13.38 26.81
N GLU A 401 -8.98 -14.16 26.12
CA GLU A 401 -10.03 -13.66 25.21
C GLU A 401 -9.49 -12.69 24.14
N PRO A 402 -8.61 -13.15 23.25
CA PRO A 402 -7.85 -12.27 22.36
C PRO A 402 -8.71 -11.56 21.30
N GLU A 403 -9.87 -12.11 20.94
CA GLU A 403 -10.78 -11.46 19.98
C GLU A 403 -11.65 -10.37 20.60
N SER A 404 -11.72 -10.28 21.93
CA SER A 404 -12.47 -9.26 22.65
C SER A 404 -11.62 -8.01 22.89
N PHE A 405 -12.21 -6.84 22.71
CA PHE A 405 -11.59 -5.56 23.09
C PHE A 405 -11.72 -5.36 24.61
N ARG A 406 -10.63 -5.54 25.35
CA ARG A 406 -10.63 -5.49 26.82
C ARG A 406 -9.52 -4.60 27.39
N PRO A 407 -9.66 -3.27 27.39
CA PRO A 407 -8.66 -2.35 27.96
C PRO A 407 -8.32 -2.60 29.43
N GLU A 408 -9.23 -3.18 30.23
CA GLU A 408 -9.00 -3.56 31.62
C GLU A 408 -7.82 -4.52 31.79
N ARG A 409 -7.45 -5.27 30.73
CA ARG A 409 -6.29 -6.17 30.76
C ARG A 409 -4.97 -5.44 31.03
N TRP A 410 -4.96 -4.14 30.82
CA TRP A 410 -3.79 -3.29 31.05
C TRP A 410 -3.84 -2.53 32.38
N LEU A 411 -4.98 -2.56 33.08
CA LEU A 411 -5.30 -1.69 34.22
C LEU A 411 -5.53 -2.44 35.53
N GLU A 412 -5.87 -3.73 35.49
CA GLU A 412 -6.31 -4.46 36.68
C GLU A 412 -5.29 -5.54 37.12
N PRO A 413 -4.92 -5.59 38.42
CA PRO A 413 -4.14 -6.68 38.99
C PRO A 413 -4.88 -8.02 38.80
N GLY A 414 -4.27 -8.95 38.05
CA GLY A 414 -4.86 -10.25 37.71
C GLY A 414 -4.69 -10.63 36.24
N TRP A 415 -4.49 -9.63 35.38
CA TRP A 415 -4.16 -9.88 33.98
C TRP A 415 -2.67 -10.11 33.75
N PRO A 416 -2.26 -11.05 32.87
CA PRO A 416 -0.85 -11.26 32.52
C PRO A 416 -0.15 -10.02 31.95
N THR A 417 -0.95 -9.09 31.43
CA THR A 417 -0.52 -7.84 30.79
C THR A 417 -0.41 -6.64 31.73
N TYR A 418 -0.90 -6.76 32.96
CA TYR A 418 -0.87 -5.70 33.97
C TYR A 418 0.57 -5.40 34.43
N LYS A 419 0.91 -4.11 34.57
CA LYS A 419 2.22 -3.63 35.05
C LYS A 419 2.08 -2.32 35.81
N GLU A 420 2.86 -2.17 36.87
CA GLU A 420 3.00 -0.94 37.67
C GLU A 420 4.34 -0.23 37.38
N PRO A 421 4.45 1.09 37.62
CA PRO A 421 3.37 1.97 38.06
C PRO A 421 2.43 2.33 36.90
N LEU A 422 1.13 2.48 37.17
CA LEU A 422 0.16 2.99 36.19
C LEU A 422 0.45 4.43 35.72
N SER A 423 1.37 5.14 36.38
CA SER A 423 1.90 6.40 35.85
C SER A 423 2.76 6.21 34.59
N VAL A 424 3.34 5.03 34.40
CA VAL A 424 4.20 4.68 33.26
C VAL A 424 3.52 3.70 32.31
N HIS A 425 2.75 2.75 32.86
CA HIS A 425 2.05 1.72 32.12
C HIS A 425 0.53 1.97 32.08
N PRO A 426 -0.19 1.49 31.05
CA PRO A 426 0.34 0.88 29.83
C PRO A 426 1.03 1.88 28.90
N THR A 427 1.98 1.37 28.10
CA THR A 427 2.63 2.10 27.00
C THR A 427 2.60 1.23 25.75
N ILE A 428 2.46 1.84 24.58
CA ILE A 428 2.56 1.13 23.29
C ILE A 428 4.03 0.86 22.92
N LYS A 429 4.98 1.59 23.53
CA LYS A 429 6.41 1.38 23.27
C LYS A 429 6.80 -0.04 23.65
N GLY A 430 7.49 -0.73 22.75
CA GLY A 430 7.87 -2.13 22.90
C GLY A 430 6.77 -3.14 22.54
N MET A 431 5.62 -2.71 21.99
CA MET A 431 4.70 -3.66 21.35
C MET A 431 5.36 -4.35 20.16
N THR A 432 4.97 -5.60 19.91
CA THR A 432 5.46 -6.41 18.79
C THR A 432 5.19 -5.78 17.43
N SER A 433 4.13 -4.97 17.32
CA SER A 433 3.79 -4.18 16.13
C SER A 433 4.86 -3.17 15.72
N PHE A 434 5.77 -2.81 16.64
CA PHE A 434 6.92 -1.95 16.35
C PHE A 434 8.16 -2.74 15.87
N GLY A 435 8.04 -4.04 15.63
CA GLY A 435 9.10 -4.87 15.08
C GLY A 435 10.19 -5.24 16.10
N TRP A 436 11.30 -5.80 15.59
CA TRP A 436 12.26 -6.52 16.40
C TRP A 436 13.71 -6.08 16.15
N GLY A 437 14.53 -6.13 17.22
CA GLY A 437 15.98 -6.00 17.17
C GLY A 437 16.47 -4.75 16.43
N GLN A 438 17.48 -4.93 15.58
CA GLN A 438 18.10 -3.85 14.81
C GLN A 438 17.13 -3.12 13.85
N ARG A 439 15.98 -3.73 13.53
CA ARG A 439 14.97 -3.19 12.61
C ARG A 439 13.73 -2.65 13.33
N GLN A 440 13.77 -2.55 14.65
CA GLN A 440 12.67 -1.99 15.45
C GLN A 440 12.34 -0.55 15.00
N CYS A 441 11.07 -0.17 15.09
CA CYS A 441 10.57 1.14 14.75
C CYS A 441 11.25 2.23 15.57
N LEU A 442 11.67 3.30 14.91
CA LEU A 442 12.24 4.49 15.55
C LEU A 442 11.17 5.50 15.99
N GLY A 443 9.99 5.45 15.36
CA GLY A 443 8.88 6.39 15.59
C GLY A 443 7.96 6.05 16.76
N GLN A 444 8.35 5.14 17.68
CA GLN A 444 7.45 4.66 18.74
C GLN A 444 6.97 5.79 19.66
N SER A 445 7.86 6.72 20.04
CA SER A 445 7.50 7.88 20.86
C SER A 445 6.56 8.82 20.09
N LEU A 446 6.88 9.12 18.83
CA LEU A 446 6.03 9.93 17.96
C LEU A 446 4.61 9.35 17.85
N THR A 447 4.49 8.05 17.52
CA THR A 447 3.20 7.36 17.43
C THR A 447 2.45 7.39 18.76
N GLN A 448 3.13 7.16 19.89
CA GLN A 448 2.47 7.21 21.19
C GLN A 448 1.92 8.59 21.50
N ASP A 449 2.76 9.61 21.34
CA ASP A 449 2.44 10.97 21.73
C ASP A 449 1.33 11.54 20.83
N GLU A 450 1.40 11.29 19.52
CA GLU A 450 0.37 11.73 18.57
C GLU A 450 -0.98 11.04 18.84
N LEU A 451 -0.98 9.74 19.14
CA LEU A 451 -2.22 9.03 19.50
C LEU A 451 -2.80 9.52 20.82
N ILE A 452 -1.98 9.82 21.83
CA ILE A 452 -2.46 10.39 23.10
C ILE A 452 -3.13 11.75 22.85
N VAL A 453 -2.47 12.62 22.08
CA VAL A 453 -3.01 13.95 21.75
C VAL A 453 -4.30 13.83 20.95
N ALA A 454 -4.31 13.04 19.87
CA ALA A 454 -5.46 12.91 18.98
C ALA A 454 -6.65 12.21 19.66
N CYS A 455 -6.43 11.05 20.30
CA CYS A 455 -7.49 10.31 20.98
C CYS A 455 -8.02 11.06 22.22
N GLY A 456 -7.12 11.74 22.94
CA GLY A 456 -7.49 12.62 24.07
C GLY A 456 -8.34 13.80 23.61
N ALA A 457 -7.95 14.49 22.53
CA ALA A 457 -8.70 15.59 21.95
C ALA A 457 -10.10 15.14 21.46
N LEU A 458 -10.20 13.99 20.78
CA LEU A 458 -11.46 13.40 20.36
C LEU A 458 -12.39 13.13 21.54
N SER A 459 -11.85 12.48 22.58
CA SER A 459 -12.62 12.13 23.79
C SER A 459 -13.03 13.38 24.58
N TRP A 460 -12.20 14.42 24.58
CA TRP A 460 -12.55 15.70 25.18
C TRP A 460 -13.72 16.40 24.47
N CYS A 461 -13.79 16.32 23.12
CA CYS A 461 -14.72 17.09 22.31
C CYS A 461 -16.03 16.35 21.95
N PHE A 462 -15.97 15.05 21.67
CA PHE A 462 -17.06 14.33 20.98
C PHE A 462 -17.60 13.10 21.72
N ASN A 463 -18.88 12.83 21.50
CA ASN A 463 -19.49 11.51 21.58
C ASN A 463 -19.42 10.88 20.18
N LEU A 464 -18.67 9.79 20.06
CA LEU A 464 -18.51 9.01 18.83
C LEU A 464 -19.63 7.98 18.74
N LYS A 465 -20.45 8.05 17.70
CA LYS A 465 -21.65 7.22 17.53
C LYS A 465 -21.74 6.62 16.13
N PRO A 466 -22.42 5.48 15.95
CA PRO A 466 -22.78 5.02 14.61
C PRO A 466 -23.68 6.06 13.92
N LYS A 467 -23.52 6.23 12.62
CA LYS A 467 -24.43 7.06 11.81
C LYS A 467 -25.68 6.25 11.50
N LYS A 468 -26.85 6.86 11.58
CA LYS A 468 -28.12 6.19 11.25
C LYS A 468 -28.43 6.30 9.77
N ASP A 469 -28.97 5.23 9.21
CA ASP A 469 -29.56 5.23 7.88
C ASP A 469 -30.82 6.11 7.87
N PRO A 470 -30.95 7.09 6.96
CA PRO A 470 -32.08 8.01 6.95
C PRO A 470 -33.40 7.37 6.53
N VAL A 471 -33.36 6.22 5.85
CA VAL A 471 -34.55 5.48 5.39
C VAL A 471 -34.99 4.47 6.45
N THR A 472 -34.06 3.67 6.97
CA THR A 472 -34.39 2.56 7.89
C THR A 472 -34.32 2.94 9.36
N GLY A 473 -33.58 4.00 9.72
CA GLY A 473 -33.33 4.40 11.11
C GLY A 473 -32.35 3.48 11.86
N CYS A 474 -31.89 2.40 11.23
CA CYS A 474 -30.89 1.48 11.77
C CYS A 474 -29.49 2.08 11.71
N ASP A 475 -28.59 1.58 12.55
CA ASP A 475 -27.20 1.98 12.54
C ASP A 475 -26.49 1.48 11.26
N LEU A 476 -25.77 2.38 10.61
CA LEU A 476 -24.90 2.04 9.50
C LEU A 476 -23.71 1.22 10.02
N PRO A 477 -23.28 0.19 9.27
CA PRO A 477 -22.24 -0.70 9.71
C PRO A 477 -20.88 0.03 9.81
N VAL A 478 -20.20 -0.17 10.94
CA VAL A 478 -18.81 0.25 11.16
C VAL A 478 -17.91 -0.99 11.14
N PRO A 479 -16.96 -1.12 10.20
CA PRO A 479 -16.28 -2.37 9.91
C PRO A 479 -15.29 -2.76 11.02
N VAL A 480 -15.44 -3.98 11.54
CA VAL A 480 -14.50 -4.59 12.51
C VAL A 480 -13.58 -5.63 11.86
N ASP A 481 -13.89 -6.07 10.65
CA ASP A 481 -13.28 -7.23 9.97
C ASP A 481 -12.84 -6.95 8.53
N ARG A 482 -12.98 -5.71 8.04
CA ARG A 482 -12.63 -5.31 6.67
C ARG A 482 -11.58 -4.21 6.62
N SER A 483 -10.67 -4.28 5.65
CA SER A 483 -9.55 -3.37 5.46
C SER A 483 -8.96 -3.43 4.05
N ASN A 484 -8.18 -2.41 3.70
CA ASN A 484 -7.50 -2.24 2.40
C ASN A 484 -6.46 -3.34 2.02
N SER A 485 -6.24 -4.37 2.83
CA SER A 485 -5.36 -5.53 2.56
C SER A 485 -3.90 -5.23 2.19
N LEU A 486 -3.43 -3.98 2.37
CA LEU A 486 -2.05 -3.59 2.12
C LEU A 486 -1.12 -4.02 3.28
N LEU A 487 0.19 -3.77 3.15
CA LEU A 487 1.16 -4.01 4.23
C LEU A 487 0.80 -3.27 5.52
N ILE A 488 0.35 -2.03 5.38
CA ILE A 488 -0.20 -1.21 6.45
C ILE A 488 -1.71 -1.12 6.24
N ILE A 489 -2.46 -1.67 7.18
CA ILE A 489 -3.92 -1.77 7.08
C ILE A 489 -4.63 -0.65 7.84
N LYS A 490 -5.77 -0.25 7.29
CA LYS A 490 -6.78 0.59 7.93
C LYS A 490 -8.17 0.06 7.58
N PRO A 491 -9.21 0.33 8.38
CA PRO A 491 -10.57 -0.12 8.05
C PRO A 491 -11.01 0.40 6.68
N ASP A 492 -11.89 -0.35 6.02
CA ASP A 492 -12.59 0.11 4.83
C ASP A 492 -13.38 1.40 5.11
N PRO A 493 -13.65 2.26 4.11
CA PRO A 493 -14.41 3.48 4.31
C PRO A 493 -15.75 3.21 5.01
N PHE A 494 -16.05 3.99 6.05
CA PHE A 494 -17.28 3.89 6.83
C PHE A 494 -17.80 5.27 7.22
N GLN A 495 -19.03 5.32 7.72
CA GLN A 495 -19.67 6.55 8.18
C GLN A 495 -19.93 6.48 9.68
N MET A 496 -19.78 7.62 10.36
CA MET A 496 -20.03 7.74 11.79
C MET A 496 -20.41 9.18 12.14
N VAL A 497 -20.82 9.40 13.38
CA VAL A 497 -21.21 10.71 13.90
C VAL A 497 -20.17 11.17 14.91
N PHE A 498 -19.72 12.42 14.73
CA PHE A 498 -18.93 13.18 15.69
C PHE A 498 -19.85 14.21 16.34
N GLU A 499 -20.53 13.81 17.42
CA GLU A 499 -21.47 14.70 18.13
C GLU A 499 -20.70 15.47 19.21
N PRO A 500 -20.60 16.81 19.18
CA PRO A 500 -19.97 17.55 20.27
C PRO A 500 -20.64 17.23 21.61
N ARG A 501 -19.86 16.98 22.66
CA ARG A 501 -20.36 16.59 23.99
C ARG A 501 -21.31 17.63 24.59
N SER A 502 -21.13 18.90 24.22
CA SER A 502 -22.04 20.00 24.53
C SER A 502 -21.85 21.15 23.54
N GLN A 503 -22.81 22.08 23.52
CA GLN A 503 -22.66 23.32 22.76
C GLN A 503 -21.44 24.14 23.22
N ALA A 504 -21.19 24.20 24.54
CA ALA A 504 -20.01 24.87 25.09
C ALA A 504 -18.70 24.23 24.60
N ARG A 505 -18.62 22.89 24.51
CA ARG A 505 -17.44 22.19 23.97
C ARG A 505 -17.21 22.48 22.50
N LYS A 506 -18.29 22.53 21.71
CA LYS A 506 -18.23 22.92 20.29
C LYS A 506 -17.62 24.32 20.14
N GLU A 507 -18.14 25.29 20.87
CA GLU A 507 -17.67 26.68 20.84
C GLU A 507 -16.21 26.80 21.30
N GLU A 508 -15.84 26.08 22.36
CA GLU A 508 -14.47 26.07 22.87
C GLU A 508 -13.49 25.45 21.88
N ALA A 509 -13.83 24.34 21.22
CA ALA A 509 -13.00 23.73 20.18
C ALA A 509 -12.74 24.69 19.01
N LEU A 510 -13.77 25.38 18.53
CA LEU A 510 -13.66 26.35 17.44
C LEU A 510 -12.83 27.58 17.88
N LYS A 511 -13.03 28.06 19.11
CA LYS A 511 -12.22 29.15 19.68
C LYS A 511 -10.74 28.76 19.78
N LEU A 512 -10.43 27.58 20.33
CA LEU A 512 -9.06 27.09 20.46
C LEU A 512 -8.37 26.93 19.11
N TRP A 513 -9.11 26.50 18.08
CA TRP A 513 -8.59 26.47 16.71
C TRP A 513 -8.28 27.87 16.19
N ALA A 514 -9.25 28.80 16.25
CA ALA A 514 -9.06 30.17 15.77
C ALA A 514 -7.88 30.88 16.45
N GLU A 515 -7.73 30.71 17.78
CA GLU A 515 -6.59 31.22 18.53
C GLU A 515 -5.27 30.58 18.07
N SER A 516 -5.25 29.25 17.88
CA SER A 516 -4.04 28.55 17.45
C SER A 516 -3.62 28.92 16.03
N GLU A 517 -4.55 29.10 15.10
CA GLU A 517 -4.31 29.52 13.72
C GLU A 517 -3.81 30.97 13.66
N SER A 518 -4.43 31.87 14.43
CA SER A 518 -4.00 33.26 14.56
C SER A 518 -2.58 33.34 15.10
N ASN A 519 -2.25 32.56 16.14
CA ASN A 519 -0.91 32.53 16.74
C ASN A 519 0.14 31.99 15.77
N ASP A 520 -0.07 30.84 15.11
CA ASP A 520 0.91 30.33 14.12
C ASP A 520 1.08 31.33 12.95
N SER A 521 0.00 31.92 12.47
CA SER A 521 0.05 32.94 11.41
C SER A 521 0.81 34.20 11.84
N TYR A 522 0.64 34.64 13.09
CA TYR A 522 1.39 35.74 13.66
C TYR A 522 2.88 35.39 13.80
N GLU A 523 3.21 34.24 14.40
CA GLU A 523 4.58 33.77 14.58
C GLU A 523 5.33 33.62 13.25
N ARG A 524 4.67 33.07 12.21
CA ARG A 524 5.23 33.00 10.85
C ARG A 524 5.53 34.39 10.29
N ARG A 525 4.61 35.35 10.44
CA ARG A 525 4.80 36.73 9.96
C ARG A 525 5.89 37.48 10.71
N GLU A 526 5.93 37.37 12.04
CA GLU A 526 6.96 38.00 12.87
C GLU A 526 8.34 37.40 12.61
N PHE A 527 8.43 36.08 12.44
CA PHE A 527 9.67 35.43 12.03
C PHE A 527 10.21 36.04 10.73
N LEU A 528 9.36 36.24 9.72
CA LEU A 528 9.75 36.86 8.45
C LEU A 528 10.10 38.36 8.61
N ARG A 529 9.35 39.12 9.41
CA ARG A 529 9.60 40.55 9.67
C ARG A 529 10.94 40.78 10.35
N SER A 530 11.25 40.00 11.39
CA SER A 530 12.51 40.11 12.14
C SER A 530 13.77 39.92 11.28
N ARG A 531 13.62 39.33 10.07
CA ARG A 531 14.70 39.06 9.12
C ARG A 531 14.78 40.05 7.96
N ASN A 532 13.72 40.82 7.72
CA ASN A 532 13.63 41.82 6.64
C ASN A 532 13.93 43.26 7.11
N LEU A 533 14.27 43.47 8.39
CA LEU A 533 14.67 44.79 8.89
C LEU A 533 16.10 45.14 8.44
N PRO A 534 16.34 46.31 7.84
CA PRO A 534 17.66 46.73 7.39
C PRO A 534 18.53 47.12 8.61
N GLY A 535 19.51 46.26 8.92
CA GLY A 535 20.48 46.46 10.01
C GLY A 535 20.21 45.53 11.18
N GLY A 536 21.04 44.51 11.35
CA GLY A 536 20.88 43.55 12.44
C GLY A 536 22.04 42.58 12.59
N ASN A 537 23.22 43.14 12.91
CA ASN A 537 24.21 42.41 13.70
C ASN A 537 23.54 42.00 15.02
N VAL A 538 23.83 40.79 15.49
CA VAL A 538 23.33 40.25 16.75
C VAL A 538 23.80 41.14 17.91
N GLY A 539 22.85 41.66 18.69
CA GLY A 539 23.11 42.39 19.92
C GLY A 539 21.82 42.62 20.72
N GLU A 540 21.69 41.87 21.81
CA GLU A 540 20.88 42.12 23.01
C GLU A 540 19.38 42.51 22.86
N LEU A 541 18.52 41.57 23.27
CA LEU A 541 17.12 41.82 23.57
C LEU A 541 17.00 42.72 24.82
N SER A 542 16.31 43.85 24.72
CA SER A 542 15.84 44.62 25.88
C SER A 542 14.33 44.49 26.05
N ALA A 543 13.90 44.55 27.31
CA ALA A 543 12.62 44.07 27.85
C ALA A 543 11.36 44.92 27.51
N GLY A 544 11.29 45.57 26.35
CA GLY A 544 10.35 46.67 26.08
C GLY A 544 9.17 46.42 25.14
N GLN A 545 8.88 45.19 24.70
CA GLN A 545 7.85 44.95 23.68
C GLN A 545 6.77 43.93 24.10
N LYS A 546 6.25 44.12 25.32
CA LYS A 546 4.90 43.69 25.67
C LYS A 546 4.00 44.92 25.59
N LEU A 547 3.14 44.98 24.57
CA LEU A 547 1.83 45.67 24.47
C LEU A 547 1.64 46.22 23.05
N ALA A 548 0.81 45.55 22.26
CA ALA A 548 -0.11 46.18 21.30
C ALA A 548 -1.07 45.10 20.75
N MET A 549 -2.05 44.73 21.57
CA MET A 549 -3.35 44.27 21.06
C MET A 549 -4.20 45.52 20.83
N THR A 550 -4.54 45.85 19.58
CA THR A 550 -5.85 46.34 19.11
C THR A 550 -5.75 46.89 17.68
N GLU A 551 -6.86 46.76 16.96
CA GLU A 551 -7.20 47.32 15.64
C GLU A 551 -6.84 46.49 14.40
N VAL A 552 -7.85 45.72 13.97
CA VAL A 552 -7.95 45.07 12.67
C VAL A 552 -8.56 46.07 11.68
N GLY A 553 -7.79 46.43 10.66
CA GLY A 553 -8.24 47.22 9.51
C GLY A 553 -8.14 46.41 8.21
N ASN A 554 -9.25 46.40 7.46
CA ASN A 554 -9.50 45.78 6.16
C ASN A 554 -8.29 45.69 5.19
N VAL A 555 -8.10 44.51 4.57
CA VAL A 555 -7.24 44.32 3.39
C VAL A 555 -8.08 43.80 2.23
N GLY A 556 -8.03 44.54 1.12
CA GLY A 556 -8.77 44.28 -0.11
C GLY A 556 -8.24 43.12 -0.96
N GLU A 557 -9.07 42.73 -1.91
CA GLU A 557 -8.95 41.57 -2.79
C GLU A 557 -7.70 41.55 -3.70
N PRO A 558 -7.18 40.35 -4.06
CA PRO A 558 -6.06 40.22 -4.98
C PRO A 558 -6.49 40.18 -6.46
N ARG A 559 -5.77 40.91 -7.31
CA ARG A 559 -5.85 40.79 -8.78
C ARG A 559 -5.00 39.61 -9.31
N PRO A 560 -5.41 38.95 -10.40
CA PRO A 560 -4.74 37.76 -10.93
C PRO A 560 -3.48 38.11 -11.76
N MET A 561 -2.42 37.33 -11.60
CA MET A 561 -1.19 37.44 -12.37
C MET A 561 -1.19 36.47 -13.57
N ARG A 562 -0.67 36.98 -14.70
CA ARG A 562 -0.69 36.41 -16.06
C ARG A 562 0.07 35.09 -16.20
N ARG A 563 -0.42 34.25 -17.11
CA ARG A 563 0.28 33.10 -17.70
C ARG A 563 1.42 33.57 -18.64
N LEU A 564 2.58 32.95 -18.46
CA LEU A 564 3.67 32.78 -19.43
C LEU A 564 4.02 31.28 -19.32
N GLY A 565 4.37 30.49 -20.32
CA GLY A 565 4.72 30.61 -21.73
C GLY A 565 5.33 29.24 -22.07
N THR A 566 5.03 28.70 -23.24
CA THR A 566 5.29 27.32 -23.67
C THR A 566 6.78 26.98 -23.84
N ALA A 567 7.16 25.74 -23.49
CA ALA A 567 8.48 25.17 -23.72
C ALA A 567 8.54 24.42 -25.06
N ASN A 568 9.52 24.76 -25.90
CA ASN A 568 9.89 24.02 -27.10
C ASN A 568 11.20 23.23 -26.85
N GLU A 569 11.19 22.00 -27.35
CA GLU A 569 12.28 21.24 -28.00
C GLU A 569 13.63 21.11 -27.30
N ILE A 570 13.91 19.88 -26.84
CA ILE A 570 15.28 19.38 -26.62
C ILE A 570 15.40 18.04 -27.37
N GLU A 571 16.20 18.05 -28.43
CA GLU A 571 16.69 16.88 -29.16
C GLU A 571 17.57 16.01 -28.24
N VAL A 572 17.29 14.70 -28.21
CA VAL A 572 18.09 13.71 -27.50
C VAL A 572 19.04 13.04 -28.49
N VAL A 573 20.33 13.39 -28.38
CA VAL A 573 21.44 12.71 -29.06
C VAL A 573 21.73 11.39 -28.33
N LEU A 574 21.41 10.26 -28.96
CA LEU A 574 21.76 8.92 -28.50
C LEU A 574 23.18 8.56 -28.98
N THR A 575 24.12 8.46 -28.05
CA THR A 575 25.43 7.83 -28.28
C THR A 575 25.44 6.43 -27.68
N THR A 576 25.55 5.41 -28.54
CA THR A 576 25.69 3.99 -28.17
C THR A 576 27.17 3.63 -27.92
N PRO A 577 27.52 2.92 -26.84
CA PRO A 577 28.80 2.22 -26.76
C PRO A 577 28.65 0.78 -27.28
N SER A 578 29.57 0.41 -28.17
CA SER A 578 29.75 -0.93 -28.73
C SER A 578 30.14 -1.93 -27.63
N THR A 579 29.34 -2.99 -27.49
CA THR A 579 29.74 -4.20 -26.75
C THR A 579 29.49 -5.43 -27.61
N SER A 580 30.47 -6.32 -27.58
CA SER A 580 30.77 -7.37 -28.54
C SER A 580 29.68 -8.43 -28.74
N LEU A 581 29.50 -8.81 -30.02
CA LEU A 581 28.62 -9.85 -30.58
C LEU A 581 28.81 -11.30 -30.08
N ARG A 582 29.55 -11.56 -29.00
CA ARG A 582 29.82 -12.94 -28.52
C ARG A 582 28.84 -13.48 -27.47
N SER A 583 27.86 -12.70 -27.02
CA SER A 583 26.86 -13.15 -26.03
C SER A 583 25.52 -13.59 -26.65
N LEU A 584 25.29 -13.35 -27.94
CA LEU A 584 24.01 -13.68 -28.60
C LEU A 584 23.85 -15.18 -28.86
N ASP A 585 24.94 -15.88 -29.19
CA ASP A 585 24.93 -17.31 -29.53
C ASP A 585 24.61 -18.22 -28.33
N TYR A 586 24.93 -17.78 -27.10
CA TYR A 586 24.63 -18.56 -25.90
C TYR A 586 23.12 -18.55 -25.59
N TYR A 587 22.43 -17.43 -25.81
CA TYR A 587 20.97 -17.32 -25.63
C TYR A 587 20.16 -17.91 -26.80
N LEU A 588 20.74 -18.01 -28.00
CA LEU A 588 20.12 -18.67 -29.15
C LEU A 588 20.04 -20.20 -29.03
N SER A 589 20.77 -20.81 -28.07
CA SER A 589 20.76 -22.26 -27.84
C SER A 589 19.53 -22.81 -27.10
N MET A 590 18.69 -21.94 -26.51
CA MET A 590 17.36 -22.28 -25.97
C MET A 590 16.23 -21.89 -26.94
N ALA A 591 16.36 -22.21 -28.22
CA ALA A 591 15.32 -21.95 -29.20
C ALA A 591 14.01 -22.63 -28.77
N ILE A 592 13.01 -21.84 -28.35
CA ILE A 592 11.65 -22.32 -28.10
C ILE A 592 11.16 -22.92 -29.41
N SER A 593 10.73 -24.19 -29.40
CA SER A 593 10.28 -24.83 -30.63
C SER A 593 9.05 -24.09 -31.18
N PRO A 594 9.00 -23.81 -32.49
CA PRO A 594 7.85 -23.16 -33.11
C PRO A 594 6.51 -23.86 -32.81
N GLU A 595 6.53 -25.18 -32.65
CA GLU A 595 5.38 -26.00 -32.26
C GLU A 595 4.87 -25.67 -30.84
N ALA A 596 5.78 -25.40 -29.90
CA ALA A 596 5.42 -24.97 -28.55
C ALA A 596 4.82 -23.56 -28.56
N VAL A 597 5.32 -22.67 -29.43
CA VAL A 597 4.73 -21.34 -29.64
C VAL A 597 3.32 -21.47 -30.23
N VAL A 598 3.11 -22.30 -31.25
CA VAL A 598 1.77 -22.57 -31.81
C VAL A 598 0.83 -23.11 -30.72
N GLY A 599 1.23 -24.15 -29.99
CA GLY A 599 0.41 -24.74 -28.93
C GLY A 599 0.03 -23.74 -27.83
N THR A 600 0.98 -22.91 -27.41
CA THR A 600 0.72 -21.84 -26.43
C THR A 600 -0.25 -20.81 -26.99
N THR A 601 -0.06 -20.38 -28.24
CA THR A 601 -0.87 -19.33 -28.86
C THR A 601 -2.31 -19.80 -29.10
N VAL A 602 -2.49 -21.08 -29.47
CA VAL A 602 -3.81 -21.73 -29.55
C VAL A 602 -4.51 -21.74 -28.20
N ALA A 603 -3.79 -22.10 -27.12
CA ALA A 603 -4.35 -22.05 -25.77
C ALA A 603 -4.78 -20.62 -25.39
N LEU A 604 -3.99 -19.60 -25.72
CA LEU A 604 -4.35 -18.20 -25.46
C LEU A 604 -5.63 -17.79 -26.23
N SER A 605 -5.82 -18.24 -27.46
CA SER A 605 -7.06 -18.00 -28.22
C SER A 605 -8.30 -18.56 -27.51
N PHE A 606 -8.23 -19.77 -26.96
CA PHE A 606 -9.35 -20.37 -26.24
C PHE A 606 -9.55 -19.80 -24.82
N VAL A 607 -8.49 -19.32 -24.16
CA VAL A 607 -8.61 -18.54 -22.90
C VAL A 607 -9.37 -17.23 -23.14
N LEU A 608 -9.07 -16.53 -24.24
CA LEU A 608 -9.78 -15.30 -24.62
C LEU A 608 -11.24 -15.57 -24.95
N LEU A 609 -11.53 -16.68 -25.65
CA LEU A 609 -12.89 -17.14 -25.90
C LEU A 609 -13.64 -17.37 -24.59
N GLY A 610 -13.06 -18.10 -23.65
CA GLY A 610 -13.67 -18.36 -22.34
C GLY A 610 -14.04 -17.07 -21.61
N ASN A 611 -13.14 -16.08 -21.59
CA ASN A 611 -13.46 -14.76 -21.04
C ASN A 611 -14.61 -14.06 -21.78
N ALA A 612 -14.59 -14.07 -23.11
CA ALA A 612 -15.63 -13.41 -23.90
C ALA A 612 -17.00 -14.06 -23.69
N ILE A 613 -17.06 -15.39 -23.52
CA ILE A 613 -18.28 -16.14 -23.16
C ILE A 613 -18.79 -15.70 -21.79
N THR A 614 -17.93 -15.73 -20.77
CA THR A 614 -18.32 -15.34 -19.40
C THR A 614 -18.85 -13.91 -19.38
N GLN A 615 -18.23 -12.99 -20.12
CA GLN A 615 -18.69 -11.61 -20.17
C GLN A 615 -20.03 -11.46 -20.91
N SER A 616 -20.19 -12.08 -22.08
CA SER A 616 -21.39 -11.94 -22.93
C SER A 616 -22.62 -12.70 -22.44
N PHE A 617 -22.44 -13.86 -21.79
CA PHE A 617 -23.53 -14.78 -21.48
C PHE A 617 -23.81 -14.94 -19.98
N MET A 618 -22.92 -14.46 -19.11
CA MET A 618 -23.12 -14.54 -17.65
C MET A 618 -23.10 -13.14 -17.04
N GLY A 619 -21.98 -12.44 -17.19
CA GLY A 619 -21.71 -11.20 -16.47
C GLY A 619 -22.63 -10.04 -16.83
N VAL A 620 -22.64 -9.61 -18.11
CA VAL A 620 -23.51 -8.50 -18.53
C VAL A 620 -24.99 -8.88 -18.49
N PRO A 621 -25.41 -10.10 -18.87
CA PRO A 621 -26.79 -10.53 -18.67
C PRO A 621 -27.24 -10.44 -17.21
N ALA A 622 -26.42 -10.83 -16.23
CA ALA A 622 -26.75 -10.69 -14.81
C ALA A 622 -26.95 -9.22 -14.38
N LEU A 623 -26.24 -8.28 -15.02
CA LEU A 623 -26.45 -6.85 -14.81
C LEU A 623 -27.73 -6.33 -15.48
N LEU A 624 -28.23 -7.01 -16.51
CA LEU A 624 -29.45 -6.65 -17.26
C LEU A 624 -30.73 -7.33 -16.75
N VAL A 625 -30.64 -8.37 -15.93
CA VAL A 625 -31.82 -9.03 -15.35
C VAL A 625 -32.61 -7.99 -14.54
N ASP A 626 -33.91 -7.92 -14.86
CA ASP A 626 -34.88 -6.99 -14.26
C ASP A 626 -34.42 -5.52 -14.26
N PHE A 627 -33.69 -5.11 -15.30
CA PHE A 627 -33.27 -3.71 -15.42
C PHE A 627 -34.52 -2.82 -15.61
N PRO A 628 -34.80 -1.88 -14.68
CA PRO A 628 -36.04 -1.12 -14.68
C PRO A 628 -36.09 -0.14 -15.87
N PRO A 629 -37.27 0.16 -16.45
CA PRO A 629 -37.39 1.15 -17.52
C PRO A 629 -37.07 2.57 -17.03
N PRO A 630 -36.68 3.52 -17.90
CA PRO A 630 -36.35 4.90 -17.51
C PRO A 630 -37.47 5.65 -16.77
N THR A 631 -38.72 5.21 -16.92
CA THR A 631 -39.90 5.75 -16.22
C THR A 631 -40.06 5.23 -14.79
N SER A 632 -39.28 4.23 -14.38
CA SER A 632 -39.34 3.64 -13.04
C SER A 632 -38.56 4.46 -12.02
N PRO A 633 -39.07 4.63 -10.78
CA PRO A 633 -38.34 5.27 -9.69
C PRO A 633 -37.02 4.54 -9.34
N ASP A 634 -36.91 3.24 -9.65
CA ASP A 634 -35.74 2.42 -9.35
C ASP A 634 -34.62 2.53 -10.41
N HIS A 635 -34.88 3.23 -11.53
CA HIS A 635 -33.93 3.33 -12.63
C HIS A 635 -32.66 4.09 -12.27
N GLY A 636 -32.78 5.26 -11.64
CA GLY A 636 -31.64 6.07 -11.20
C GLY A 636 -30.69 5.29 -10.26
N PRO A 637 -31.19 4.70 -9.16
CA PRO A 637 -30.38 3.88 -8.25
C PRO A 637 -29.71 2.69 -8.96
N ARG A 638 -30.43 1.97 -9.83
CA ARG A 638 -29.88 0.82 -10.56
C ARG A 638 -28.77 1.22 -11.54
N THR A 639 -28.95 2.33 -12.24
CA THR A 639 -27.94 2.92 -13.14
C THR A 639 -26.69 3.35 -12.39
N LEU A 640 -26.83 3.95 -11.20
CA LEU A 640 -25.70 4.35 -10.36
C LEU A 640 -24.92 3.13 -9.83
N LEU A 641 -25.65 2.10 -9.40
CA LEU A 641 -25.06 0.82 -8.96
C LEU A 641 -24.29 0.14 -10.10
N LEU A 642 -24.87 0.13 -11.31
CA LEU A 642 -24.22 -0.37 -12.52
C LEU A 642 -22.89 0.37 -12.75
N GLY A 643 -22.88 1.70 -12.75
CA GLY A 643 -21.66 2.49 -12.93
C GLY A 643 -20.59 2.20 -11.87
N ARG A 644 -21.00 1.93 -10.61
CA ARG A 644 -20.07 1.54 -9.53
C ARG A 644 -19.49 0.14 -9.71
N GLN A 645 -20.27 -0.80 -10.23
CA GLN A 645 -19.84 -2.19 -10.45
C GLN A 645 -19.05 -2.37 -11.75
N TRP A 646 -19.30 -1.53 -12.75
CA TRP A 646 -18.72 -1.65 -14.09
C TRP A 646 -17.19 -1.69 -14.10
N PRO A 647 -16.44 -0.85 -13.35
CA PRO A 647 -14.98 -0.93 -13.28
C PRO A 647 -14.45 -2.31 -12.88
N VAL A 648 -15.11 -3.01 -11.97
CA VAL A 648 -14.69 -4.36 -11.57
C VAL A 648 -14.84 -5.32 -12.76
N PHE A 649 -15.89 -5.14 -13.54
CA PHE A 649 -16.25 -5.99 -14.67
C PHE A 649 -15.32 -5.84 -15.88
N TRP A 650 -15.01 -4.61 -16.30
CA TRP A 650 -14.21 -4.38 -17.51
C TRP A 650 -12.69 -4.29 -17.26
N LYS A 651 -12.26 -3.95 -16.04
CA LYS A 651 -10.82 -3.82 -15.69
C LYS A 651 -10.09 -5.16 -15.81
N VAL A 652 -10.72 -6.29 -15.47
CA VAL A 652 -10.16 -7.62 -15.72
C VAL A 652 -9.95 -7.84 -17.22
N GLY A 653 -10.91 -7.47 -18.05
CA GLY A 653 -10.81 -7.54 -19.52
C GLY A 653 -9.63 -6.76 -20.09
N ASN A 654 -9.45 -5.51 -19.65
CA ASN A 654 -8.42 -4.61 -20.17
C ASN A 654 -7.03 -4.82 -19.58
N VAL A 655 -6.93 -5.19 -18.30
CA VAL A 655 -5.64 -5.37 -17.60
C VAL A 655 -5.08 -6.78 -17.79
N PHE A 656 -5.94 -7.80 -17.84
CA PHE A 656 -5.51 -9.20 -17.92
C PHE A 656 -5.61 -9.78 -19.33
N PHE A 657 -6.76 -9.64 -20.01
CA PHE A 657 -7.01 -10.33 -21.29
C PHE A 657 -6.50 -9.58 -22.53
N ARG A 658 -6.40 -8.25 -22.50
CA ARG A 658 -5.82 -7.48 -23.61
C ARG A 658 -4.34 -7.83 -23.86
N PRO A 659 -3.47 -7.95 -22.83
CA PRO A 659 -2.11 -8.47 -23.01
C PRO A 659 -2.06 -9.87 -23.63
N ILE A 660 -2.96 -10.77 -23.22
CA ILE A 660 -3.06 -12.13 -23.79
C ILE A 660 -3.35 -12.06 -25.30
N SER A 661 -4.27 -11.18 -25.73
CA SER A 661 -4.56 -11.00 -27.16
C SER A 661 -3.37 -10.42 -27.92
N THR A 662 -2.62 -9.49 -27.33
CA THR A 662 -1.39 -8.93 -27.91
C THR A 662 -0.30 -9.99 -28.05
N ILE A 663 -0.11 -10.85 -27.05
CA ILE A 663 0.81 -12.00 -27.14
C ILE A 663 0.36 -12.93 -28.28
N GLY A 664 -0.95 -13.12 -28.45
CA GLY A 664 -1.52 -13.85 -29.57
C GLY A 664 -1.11 -13.33 -30.96
N ILE A 665 -1.05 -12.01 -31.14
CA ILE A 665 -0.60 -11.37 -32.39
C ILE A 665 0.83 -11.81 -32.71
N PHE A 666 1.74 -11.64 -31.75
CA PHE A 666 3.16 -11.94 -31.95
C PHE A 666 3.44 -13.44 -32.02
N GLY A 667 2.75 -14.24 -31.22
CA GLY A 667 2.85 -15.70 -31.24
C GLY A 667 2.50 -16.26 -32.63
N TYR A 668 1.34 -15.87 -33.17
CA TYR A 668 0.95 -16.31 -34.51
C TYR A 668 1.76 -15.67 -35.64
N ALA A 669 2.23 -14.43 -35.48
CA ALA A 669 3.15 -13.82 -36.47
C ALA A 669 4.48 -14.57 -36.51
N TYR A 670 5.00 -14.97 -35.35
CA TYR A 670 6.19 -15.81 -35.26
C TYR A 670 5.94 -17.21 -35.86
N SER A 671 4.82 -17.85 -35.53
CA SER A 671 4.44 -19.14 -36.12
C SER A 671 4.28 -19.06 -37.64
N SER A 672 3.73 -17.96 -38.15
CA SER A 672 3.64 -17.68 -39.58
C SER A 672 5.03 -17.56 -40.21
N TRP A 673 5.93 -16.79 -39.62
CA TRP A 673 7.29 -16.65 -40.10
C TRP A 673 8.04 -18.00 -40.08
N ALA A 674 7.94 -18.74 -38.98
CA ALA A 674 8.57 -20.05 -38.81
C ALA A 674 8.02 -21.08 -39.81
N ALA A 675 6.72 -21.07 -40.09
CA ALA A 675 6.13 -21.93 -41.12
C ALA A 675 6.60 -21.55 -42.53
N ALA A 676 6.74 -20.24 -42.82
CA ALA A 676 7.22 -19.75 -44.11
C ALA A 676 8.69 -20.15 -44.36
N THR A 677 9.53 -20.13 -43.33
CA THR A 677 10.95 -20.52 -43.44
C THR A 677 11.16 -22.03 -43.59
N GLN A 678 10.23 -22.87 -43.10
CA GLN A 678 10.26 -24.31 -43.29
C GLN A 678 9.75 -24.76 -44.68
N GLY A 679 9.01 -23.90 -45.38
CA GLY A 679 8.41 -24.20 -46.69
C GLY A 679 7.15 -25.09 -46.62
N PRO A 680 6.55 -25.44 -47.78
CA PRO A 680 5.22 -26.08 -47.86
C PRO A 680 5.11 -27.45 -47.17
N ASN A 681 6.24 -28.13 -46.98
CA ASN A 681 6.35 -29.46 -46.39
C ASN A 681 6.90 -29.43 -44.94
N GLY A 682 6.95 -28.25 -44.32
CA GLY A 682 7.40 -28.06 -42.93
C GLY A 682 6.42 -28.61 -41.89
N SER A 683 6.90 -28.84 -40.67
CA SER A 683 6.13 -29.39 -39.53
C SER A 683 4.98 -28.48 -39.08
N LEU A 684 5.01 -27.20 -39.47
CA LEU A 684 3.97 -26.22 -39.16
C LEU A 684 2.94 -26.05 -40.29
N GLY A 685 3.25 -26.53 -41.50
CA GLY A 685 2.43 -26.43 -42.71
C GLY A 685 2.24 -25.01 -43.26
N ASP A 686 1.04 -24.63 -43.71
CA ASP A 686 0.81 -23.37 -44.44
C ASP A 686 0.84 -22.15 -43.51
N TRP A 687 1.86 -21.31 -43.72
CA TRP A 687 2.07 -20.07 -42.97
C TRP A 687 0.90 -19.09 -43.03
N ARG A 688 0.14 -19.07 -44.14
CA ARG A 688 -0.97 -18.14 -44.35
C ARG A 688 -2.05 -18.30 -43.28
N ILE A 689 -2.22 -19.51 -42.75
CA ILE A 689 -3.20 -19.81 -41.71
C ILE A 689 -2.82 -19.13 -40.39
N TYR A 690 -1.54 -19.13 -40.03
CA TYR A 690 -1.07 -18.41 -38.83
C TYR A 690 -1.08 -16.89 -39.05
N ALA A 691 -0.81 -16.40 -40.26
CA ALA A 691 -0.96 -14.97 -40.57
C ALA A 691 -2.41 -14.48 -40.39
N VAL A 692 -3.39 -15.25 -40.87
CA VAL A 692 -4.82 -14.97 -40.65
C VAL A 692 -5.16 -15.01 -39.15
N SER A 693 -4.60 -15.96 -38.40
CA SER A 693 -4.80 -16.08 -36.95
C SER A 693 -4.22 -14.88 -36.18
N SER A 694 -3.05 -14.39 -36.59
CA SER A 694 -2.44 -13.16 -36.06
C SER A 694 -3.33 -11.93 -36.33
N LEU A 695 -3.85 -11.81 -37.55
CA LEU A 695 -4.75 -10.73 -37.94
C LEU A 695 -6.05 -10.73 -37.12
N CYS A 696 -6.61 -11.90 -36.82
CA CYS A 696 -7.79 -12.03 -35.96
C CYS A 696 -7.54 -11.45 -34.55
N HIS A 697 -6.37 -11.70 -33.97
CA HIS A 697 -5.99 -11.11 -32.68
C HIS A 697 -5.78 -9.60 -32.77
N LEU A 698 -5.23 -9.09 -33.88
CA LEU A 698 -5.12 -7.66 -34.12
C LEU A 698 -6.50 -6.99 -34.22
N ILE A 699 -7.43 -7.59 -34.97
CA ILE A 699 -8.82 -7.13 -35.07
C ILE A 699 -9.46 -7.09 -33.67
N THR A 700 -9.21 -8.09 -32.82
CA THR A 700 -9.71 -8.14 -31.44
C THR A 700 -9.22 -6.93 -30.63
N VAL A 701 -7.92 -6.64 -30.68
CA VAL A 701 -7.30 -5.52 -29.93
C VAL A 701 -7.79 -4.18 -30.45
N VAL A 702 -7.80 -3.98 -31.76
CA VAL A 702 -8.25 -2.73 -32.41
C VAL A 702 -9.74 -2.50 -32.15
N HIS A 703 -10.59 -3.51 -32.32
CA HIS A 703 -12.01 -3.43 -32.03
C HIS A 703 -12.26 -3.08 -30.55
N SER A 704 -11.54 -3.72 -29.64
CA SER A 704 -11.63 -3.42 -28.21
C SER A 704 -11.24 -1.98 -27.90
N ALA A 705 -10.22 -1.44 -28.57
CA ALA A 705 -9.76 -0.07 -28.34
C ALA A 705 -10.70 0.99 -28.94
N ILE A 706 -11.17 0.78 -30.17
CA ILE A 706 -11.91 1.80 -30.91
C ILE A 706 -13.41 1.74 -30.60
N ASN A 707 -13.98 0.53 -30.54
CA ASN A 707 -15.44 0.37 -30.47
C ASN A 707 -15.94 0.10 -29.05
N MET A 708 -15.17 -0.60 -28.22
CA MET A 708 -15.61 -1.01 -26.88
C MET A 708 -15.18 -0.04 -25.78
N GLN A 709 -13.97 0.54 -25.88
CA GLN A 709 -13.46 1.47 -24.86
C GLN A 709 -14.34 2.71 -24.67
N PRO A 710 -14.86 3.37 -25.71
CA PRO A 710 -15.77 4.51 -25.53
C PRO A 710 -17.08 4.10 -24.84
N ILE A 711 -17.56 2.88 -25.06
CA ILE A 711 -18.76 2.36 -24.37
C ILE A 711 -18.44 2.10 -22.90
N ASN A 712 -17.26 1.56 -22.59
CA ASN A 712 -16.83 1.33 -21.21
C ASN A 712 -16.76 2.62 -20.41
N GLU A 713 -16.22 3.68 -21.00
CA GLU A 713 -16.11 5.01 -20.38
C GLU A 713 -17.48 5.62 -20.11
N LYS A 714 -18.42 5.50 -21.06
CA LYS A 714 -19.80 5.95 -20.87
C LYS A 714 -20.52 5.22 -19.72
N ILE A 715 -20.32 3.90 -19.58
CA ILE A 715 -20.95 3.14 -18.49
C ILE A 715 -20.27 3.45 -17.14
N ASP A 716 -18.95 3.65 -17.10
CA ASP A 716 -18.25 4.07 -15.88
C ASP A 716 -18.70 5.45 -15.38
N ALA A 717 -18.96 6.38 -16.31
CA ALA A 717 -19.47 7.72 -16.00
C ALA A 717 -20.83 7.72 -15.27
N LEU A 718 -21.63 6.64 -15.37
CA LEU A 718 -22.91 6.50 -14.68
C LEU A 718 -22.77 6.48 -13.14
N ARG A 719 -21.56 6.28 -12.60
CA ARG A 719 -21.31 6.30 -11.14
C ARG A 719 -21.40 7.70 -10.51
N GLN A 720 -21.24 8.75 -11.32
CA GLN A 720 -21.31 10.17 -10.92
C GLN A 720 -21.98 10.97 -12.06
N PRO A 721 -23.30 11.26 -11.98
CA PRO A 721 -24.09 11.86 -13.08
C PRO A 721 -23.70 13.29 -13.51
N LYS A 722 -22.55 13.82 -13.10
CA LYS A 722 -22.06 15.15 -13.52
C LYS A 722 -21.47 15.13 -14.94
N ASP A 723 -21.09 13.96 -15.44
CA ASP A 723 -20.57 13.75 -16.78
C ASP A 723 -21.75 13.52 -17.74
N HIS A 724 -21.71 14.09 -18.95
CA HIS A 724 -22.77 14.17 -19.98
C HIS A 724 -23.32 12.82 -20.53
N VAL A 725 -23.63 11.83 -19.69
CA VAL A 725 -24.23 10.55 -20.07
C VAL A 725 -25.63 10.48 -19.45
N ASP A 726 -26.64 10.40 -20.30
CA ASP A 726 -28.03 10.25 -19.88
C ASP A 726 -28.23 8.88 -19.19
N PRO A 727 -28.66 8.83 -17.92
CA PRO A 727 -28.97 7.59 -17.22
C PRO A 727 -29.94 6.67 -17.98
N ALA A 728 -30.84 7.24 -18.79
CA ALA A 728 -31.78 6.49 -19.63
C ALA A 728 -31.08 5.64 -20.71
N GLU A 729 -29.81 5.94 -21.05
CA GLU A 729 -29.02 5.16 -22.01
C GLU A 729 -28.35 3.92 -21.41
N ALA A 730 -28.39 3.72 -20.08
CA ALA A 730 -27.63 2.67 -19.40
C ALA A 730 -27.86 1.26 -19.96
N GLU A 731 -29.13 0.88 -20.15
CA GLU A 731 -29.50 -0.42 -20.70
C GLU A 731 -29.05 -0.55 -22.17
N ASN A 732 -29.23 0.50 -22.96
CA ASN A 732 -28.84 0.52 -24.37
C ASN A 732 -27.31 0.40 -24.53
N LEU A 733 -26.52 1.06 -23.66
CA LEU A 733 -25.08 0.95 -23.64
C LEU A 733 -24.61 -0.49 -23.35
N LEU A 734 -25.22 -1.18 -22.38
CA LEU A 734 -24.91 -2.58 -22.09
C LEU A 734 -25.27 -3.52 -23.25
N ARG A 735 -26.43 -3.33 -23.88
CA ARG A 735 -26.83 -4.12 -25.06
C ARG A 735 -25.91 -3.87 -26.24
N LYS A 736 -25.48 -2.63 -26.46
CA LYS A 736 -24.48 -2.26 -27.48
C LYS A 736 -23.12 -2.89 -27.16
N TRP A 737 -22.74 -2.92 -25.89
CA TRP A 737 -21.52 -3.58 -25.42
C TRP A 737 -21.53 -5.08 -25.71
N ILE A 738 -22.64 -5.80 -25.39
CA ILE A 738 -22.78 -7.24 -25.72
C ILE A 738 -22.61 -7.47 -27.22
N LYS A 739 -23.27 -6.66 -28.05
CA LYS A 739 -23.15 -6.75 -29.51
C LYS A 739 -21.70 -6.59 -29.97
N GLY A 740 -20.98 -5.58 -29.47
CA GLY A 740 -19.56 -5.38 -29.78
C GLY A 740 -18.68 -6.54 -29.29
N ASN A 741 -18.99 -7.11 -28.13
CA ASN A 741 -18.23 -8.24 -27.59
C ASN A 741 -18.32 -9.52 -28.44
N THR A 742 -19.29 -9.61 -29.37
CA THR A 742 -19.40 -10.70 -30.36
C THR A 742 -18.14 -10.82 -31.22
N VAL A 743 -17.49 -9.70 -31.56
CA VAL A 743 -16.22 -9.74 -32.30
C VAL A 743 -15.15 -10.47 -31.47
N ARG A 744 -15.08 -10.19 -30.16
CA ARG A 744 -14.15 -10.83 -29.22
C ARG A 744 -14.49 -12.31 -28.92
N LEU A 745 -15.68 -12.77 -29.29
CA LEU A 745 -16.05 -14.19 -29.30
C LEU A 745 -15.57 -14.87 -30.59
N ILE A 746 -15.86 -14.26 -31.74
CA ILE A 746 -15.62 -14.88 -33.05
C ILE A 746 -14.13 -14.93 -33.39
N THR A 747 -13.40 -13.83 -33.20
CA THR A 747 -12.02 -13.75 -33.70
C THR A 747 -11.05 -14.70 -33.00
N PRO A 748 -11.11 -14.94 -31.67
CA PRO A 748 -10.24 -15.95 -31.04
C PRO A 748 -10.66 -17.38 -31.39
N VAL A 749 -11.96 -17.65 -31.59
CA VAL A 749 -12.43 -18.98 -32.05
C VAL A 749 -11.87 -19.28 -33.42
N VAL A 750 -11.98 -18.34 -34.36
CA VAL A 750 -11.48 -18.50 -35.72
C VAL A 750 -9.96 -18.68 -35.70
N ALA A 751 -9.23 -17.82 -34.99
CA ALA A 751 -7.77 -17.90 -34.88
C ALA A 751 -7.31 -19.24 -34.28
N GLY A 752 -7.85 -19.61 -33.11
CA GLY A 752 -7.49 -20.83 -32.41
C GLY A 752 -7.84 -22.09 -33.19
N SER A 753 -9.01 -22.11 -33.85
CA SER A 753 -9.47 -23.28 -34.60
C SER A 753 -8.69 -23.47 -35.90
N LEU A 754 -8.39 -22.39 -36.62
CA LEU A 754 -7.57 -22.43 -37.83
C LEU A 754 -6.14 -22.89 -37.53
N ALA A 755 -5.52 -22.30 -36.51
CA ALA A 755 -4.17 -22.66 -36.10
C ALA A 755 -4.11 -24.09 -35.53
N LEU A 756 -5.12 -24.52 -34.76
CA LEU A 756 -5.21 -25.90 -34.25
C LEU A 756 -5.40 -26.90 -35.39
N TRP A 757 -6.32 -26.63 -36.32
CA TRP A 757 -6.52 -27.47 -37.49
C TRP A 757 -5.24 -27.61 -38.31
N GLN A 758 -4.53 -26.50 -38.55
CA GLN A 758 -3.27 -26.50 -39.28
C GLN A 758 -2.18 -27.30 -38.54
N ALA A 759 -2.06 -27.11 -37.23
CA ALA A 759 -1.10 -27.82 -36.39
C ALA A 759 -1.38 -29.33 -36.32
N LEU A 760 -2.65 -29.74 -36.43
CA LEU A 760 -3.06 -31.14 -36.47
C LEU A 760 -2.90 -31.75 -37.87
N LYS A 761 -3.08 -30.98 -38.94
CA LYS A 761 -2.92 -31.42 -40.34
C LYS A 761 -1.46 -31.51 -40.79
N ALA A 762 -0.58 -30.66 -40.24
CA ALA A 762 0.84 -30.64 -40.57
C ALA A 762 1.64 -31.77 -39.88
N ARG A 763 0.99 -32.52 -38.98
CA ARG A 763 1.50 -33.76 -38.37
C ARG A 763 0.99 -34.97 -39.12
#